data_AF-A0A813H615-F1
#
_entry.id   AF-A0A813H615-F1
#
_cell.length_a   1.000
_cell.length_b   1.000
_cell.length_c   1.000
_cell.angle_alpha   90.00
_cell.angle_beta   90.00
_cell.angle_gamma   90.00
#
_symmetry.space_group_name_H-M   'P 1'
#
loop_
_entity.id
_entity.type
_entity.pdbx_description
1 polymer ?
#
loop_
_entity_poly.entity_id
_entity_poly.type
_entity_poly.pdbx_seq_one_letter_code
_entity_poly.pdbx_strand_id
1 'polypeptide(L)'
;MAKKGNGENAAQKKAVKKVPLKATAVANKESLDNDSAKKIRRLRRHDSDEKADRAIEKNVKYLPKAIVEHKESNGILLRQRVKQDMKALVDGKRLGPTYWSNLIAEYMDDAPEVSGLAPVNKSEAVLNDLLNALARLHDDNTAARSNAMLVRFLRTAPAFNQTEWIGMVKVMSDPKLERLRNHDELMLEWMKFASRTEAKNLFPAEIRACSLLFDRALAHHWTSLKKSNVKLSTFLELHVDQLALIMDRTDVLAVIASKDSMSLVRKQLARLYDNGECGRAMMAEHMKQFSALDFSEAIVGIVKKAFMKTPFAMKNLAECKSECDTVVQDFASINKGRSKRCIVIDFFGHAVRDLKVESPEEEVDLRIAAALKDCCIGLVWGLELLSYERWLRAGPNAVKCEVERCLMEGAAAARRLVAELIDDARISSFSEMAQIIVAKANSIACLDPTFRLELAFLSQAESLVGAAIRTATLACLPDLSAKGAIAMDLAAIKLAELAKSEMVKRSNSASKGGLESVQMVVANMQRGISPELQAGHSDHFVKVLDHCSMFFSHQTSKDGEAAPLFGKPAVIAYFQTLTDKHSAGAEVSVKEIEMLRPFWRLLAQGDIQQIQAILTQSIKTATDKGRSSGACSNSSSSQLVLKNDGLVKKKGSATGGADADSAKKASLLKLFQ
;
A
#
# COMPACT_ATOMS: atom_id res chain seq x y z
N MET A 1 40.40 23.08 -43.76
CA MET A 1 40.55 24.56 -43.71
C MET A 1 39.97 25.06 -42.40
N ALA A 2 40.80 25.77 -41.64
CA ALA A 2 40.61 26.11 -40.25
C ALA A 2 39.71 27.35 -40.04
N LYS A 3 39.02 27.41 -38.91
CA LYS A 3 38.80 28.66 -38.18
C LYS A 3 38.77 28.39 -36.67
N LYS A 4 39.74 29.00 -36.00
CA LYS A 4 39.96 29.07 -34.55
C LYS A 4 38.85 29.89 -33.89
N GLY A 5 38.47 29.50 -32.68
CA GLY A 5 37.77 30.35 -31.72
C GLY A 5 38.34 30.11 -30.33
N ASN A 6 39.18 31.04 -29.87
CA ASN A 6 39.66 31.14 -28.49
C ASN A 6 38.51 31.58 -27.57
N GLY A 7 38.51 31.09 -26.34
CA GLY A 7 37.63 31.56 -25.27
C GLY A 7 38.08 31.03 -23.92
N GLU A 8 39.14 31.65 -23.37
CA GLU A 8 39.50 31.55 -21.95
C GLU A 8 38.37 32.17 -21.11
N ASN A 9 37.98 31.51 -20.01
CA ASN A 9 37.39 32.22 -18.88
C ASN A 9 37.71 31.51 -17.56
N ALA A 10 38.43 32.25 -16.72
CA ALA A 10 38.90 31.88 -15.41
C ALA A 10 37.76 31.84 -14.39
N ALA A 11 37.68 30.74 -13.63
CA ALA A 11 36.75 30.56 -12.53
C ALA A 11 37.23 31.30 -11.27
N GLN A 12 36.54 32.39 -10.91
CA GLN A 12 36.66 33.05 -9.61
C GLN A 12 35.93 32.27 -8.52
N LYS A 13 36.69 31.72 -7.56
CA LYS A 13 36.18 31.22 -6.28
C LYS A 13 35.90 32.40 -5.34
N LYS A 14 34.63 32.66 -5.01
CA LYS A 14 34.22 33.56 -3.92
C LYS A 14 34.07 32.78 -2.61
N ALA A 15 34.94 33.08 -1.65
CA ALA A 15 34.85 32.65 -0.26
C ALA A 15 33.92 33.59 0.52
N VAL A 16 32.91 33.04 1.20
CA VAL A 16 32.00 33.77 2.10
C VAL A 16 32.60 33.76 3.51
N LYS A 17 33.10 34.92 3.95
CA LYS A 17 33.51 35.19 5.35
C LYS A 17 32.27 35.56 6.17
N LYS A 18 31.93 34.75 7.18
CA LYS A 18 30.94 35.07 8.21
C LYS A 18 31.49 36.14 9.17
N VAL A 19 30.76 37.23 9.32
CA VAL A 19 30.96 38.28 10.33
C VAL A 19 30.24 37.88 11.62
N PRO A 20 30.85 38.02 12.82
CA PRO A 20 30.11 37.93 14.08
C PRO A 20 29.71 39.33 14.56
N LEU A 21 28.40 39.52 14.80
CA LEU A 21 27.84 40.69 15.46
C LEU A 21 28.20 40.68 16.95
N LYS A 22 29.01 41.67 17.36
CA LYS A 22 29.16 42.11 18.76
C LYS A 22 28.02 43.07 19.08
N ALA A 23 27.24 42.77 20.11
CA ALA A 23 26.42 43.76 20.81
C ALA A 23 27.04 44.03 22.18
N THR A 24 27.58 45.24 22.31
CA THR A 24 27.99 45.89 23.57
C THR A 24 26.76 46.42 24.29
N ALA A 25 26.61 46.08 25.58
CA ALA A 25 25.84 46.88 26.53
C ALA A 25 26.74 47.20 27.71
N VAL A 26 26.96 48.49 27.91
CA VAL A 26 27.85 49.12 28.88
C VAL A 26 27.12 49.26 30.22
N ALA A 27 27.86 48.89 31.26
CA ALA A 27 27.91 49.34 32.64
C ALA A 27 26.77 50.20 33.22
N ASN A 28 26.31 49.77 34.41
CA ASN A 28 26.22 50.65 35.56
C ASN A 28 26.97 50.02 36.75
N LYS A 29 27.70 50.85 37.47
CA LYS A 29 28.65 50.55 38.55
C LYS A 29 28.08 51.09 39.86
N GLU A 30 28.67 50.60 40.97
CA GLU A 30 28.51 51.02 42.39
C GLU A 30 27.53 50.15 43.19
N SER A 31 27.84 49.66 44.40
CA SER A 31 28.99 49.84 45.29
C SER A 31 29.07 48.69 46.32
N LEU A 32 30.20 48.71 47.01
CA LEU A 32 30.84 47.83 47.99
C LEU A 32 30.02 47.20 49.14
N ASP A 33 30.62 46.08 49.58
CA ASP A 33 30.79 45.56 50.95
C ASP A 33 29.93 44.39 51.49
N ASN A 34 30.71 43.51 52.13
CA ASN A 34 30.43 42.47 53.11
C ASN A 34 30.34 40.98 52.73
N ASP A 35 31.23 40.27 53.42
CA ASP A 35 31.22 38.88 53.84
C ASP A 35 31.52 37.77 52.82
N SER A 36 32.82 37.47 52.78
CA SER A 36 33.40 36.18 52.49
C SER A 36 32.86 35.07 53.41
N ALA A 37 31.69 34.53 53.09
CA ALA A 37 31.31 33.18 53.47
C ALA A 37 31.30 32.32 52.20
N LYS A 38 32.19 31.32 52.12
CA LYS A 38 32.19 30.28 51.08
C LYS A 38 30.83 29.57 51.09
N LYS A 39 29.86 30.10 50.35
CA LYS A 39 28.59 29.43 50.04
C LYS A 39 28.95 28.26 49.13
N ILE A 40 29.13 27.08 49.74
CA ILE A 40 29.21 25.79 49.04
C ILE A 40 28.00 25.75 48.12
N ARG A 41 28.27 25.84 46.81
CA ARG A 41 27.28 25.81 45.74
C ARG A 41 26.63 24.42 45.80
N ARG A 42 25.51 24.28 46.52
CA ARG A 42 24.74 23.04 46.56
C ARG A 42 24.33 22.72 45.12
N LEU A 43 24.95 21.69 44.53
CA LEU A 43 24.56 21.11 43.25
C LEU A 43 23.05 20.86 43.31
N ARG A 44 22.30 21.44 42.36
CA ARG A 44 20.87 21.17 42.24
C ARG A 44 20.72 19.67 41.99
N ARG A 45 19.71 19.02 42.59
CA ARG A 45 19.51 17.56 42.46
C ARG A 45 19.59 17.09 41.00
N HIS A 46 19.04 17.89 40.08
CA HIS A 46 19.06 17.67 38.64
C HIS A 46 20.49 17.55 38.04
N ASP A 47 21.47 18.30 38.55
CA ASP A 47 22.85 18.25 38.04
C ASP A 47 23.57 16.95 38.43
N SER A 48 23.16 16.31 39.55
CA SER A 48 23.80 15.08 40.01
C SER A 48 23.33 13.84 39.27
N ASP A 49 22.03 13.78 38.94
CA ASP A 49 21.46 12.70 38.14
C ASP A 49 21.95 12.77 36.70
N GLU A 50 21.95 13.96 36.10
CA GLU A 50 22.46 14.15 34.74
C GLU A 50 23.97 13.88 34.64
N LYS A 51 24.76 14.18 35.69
CA LYS A 51 26.19 13.81 35.74
C LYS A 51 26.39 12.30 35.83
N ALA A 52 25.59 11.59 36.62
CA ALA A 52 25.64 10.14 36.70
C ALA A 52 25.27 9.51 35.34
N ASP A 53 24.22 10.04 34.69
CA ASP A 53 23.79 9.59 33.37
C ASP A 53 24.86 9.77 32.31
N ARG A 54 25.48 10.95 32.22
CA ARG A 54 26.59 11.18 31.28
C ARG A 54 27.79 10.28 31.59
N ALA A 55 28.05 9.98 32.86
CA ALA A 55 29.14 9.11 33.26
C ALA A 55 28.86 7.65 32.86
N ILE A 56 27.62 7.18 33.04
CA ILE A 56 27.13 5.87 32.61
C ILE A 56 27.18 5.79 31.08
N GLU A 57 26.56 6.73 30.37
CA GLU A 57 26.55 6.76 28.91
C GLU A 57 27.97 6.78 28.32
N LYS A 58 28.91 7.45 28.98
CA LYS A 58 30.31 7.50 28.53
C LYS A 58 31.09 6.22 28.78
N ASN A 59 30.90 5.56 29.92
CA ASN A 59 31.77 4.45 30.36
C ASN A 59 31.14 3.07 30.20
N VAL A 60 29.81 2.99 30.16
CA VAL A 60 28.98 1.78 30.08
C VAL A 60 27.86 1.95 29.04
N LYS A 61 28.19 2.59 27.91
CA LYS A 61 27.26 2.77 26.77
C LYS A 61 26.64 1.46 26.26
N TYR A 62 27.34 0.35 26.45
CA TYR A 62 26.98 -0.97 25.96
C TYR A 62 26.07 -1.76 26.92
N LEU A 63 25.81 -1.25 28.14
CA LEU A 63 24.84 -1.90 29.03
C LEU A 63 23.43 -1.69 28.47
N PRO A 64 22.60 -2.76 28.38
CA PRO A 64 21.19 -2.63 28.07
C PRO A 64 20.52 -1.61 28.99
N LYS A 65 19.69 -0.72 28.45
CA LYS A 65 18.98 0.30 29.25
C LYS A 65 18.20 -0.31 30.41
N ALA A 66 17.61 -1.50 30.21
CA ALA A 66 16.92 -2.24 31.27
C ALA A 66 17.84 -2.57 32.47
N ILE A 67 19.11 -2.92 32.23
CA ILE A 67 20.08 -3.15 33.31
C ILE A 67 20.41 -1.83 34.01
N VAL A 68 20.62 -0.77 33.25
CA VAL A 68 20.92 0.57 33.81
C VAL A 68 19.77 1.11 34.66
N GLU A 69 18.53 0.87 34.25
CA GLU A 69 17.32 1.47 34.83
C GLU A 69 16.62 0.58 35.88
N HIS A 70 16.76 -0.76 35.79
CA HIS A 70 15.96 -1.69 36.59
C HIS A 70 16.76 -2.76 37.33
N LYS A 71 18.00 -3.06 36.92
CA LYS A 71 18.78 -4.10 37.60
C LYS A 71 19.37 -3.53 38.88
N GLU A 72 19.03 -4.19 39.99
CA GLU A 72 19.58 -3.92 41.30
C GLU A 72 20.67 -4.92 41.61
N SER A 73 21.82 -4.44 42.10
CA SER A 73 22.80 -5.26 42.79
C SER A 73 22.82 -4.80 44.24
N ASN A 74 22.71 -5.74 45.17
CA ASN A 74 22.65 -5.45 46.61
C ASN A 74 21.54 -4.44 46.97
N GLY A 75 20.40 -4.48 46.26
CA GLY A 75 19.25 -3.60 46.48
C GLY A 75 19.45 -2.14 46.04
N ILE A 76 20.48 -1.86 45.21
CA ILE A 76 20.77 -0.53 44.70
C ILE A 76 20.79 -0.58 43.17
N LEU A 77 20.14 0.38 42.50
CA LEU A 77 20.19 0.53 41.05
C LEU A 77 21.55 1.05 40.58
N LEU A 78 21.99 0.67 39.38
CA LEU A 78 23.26 1.11 38.80
C LEU A 78 23.41 2.64 38.83
N ARG A 79 22.36 3.35 38.42
CA ARG A 79 22.31 4.82 38.45
C ARG A 79 22.50 5.37 39.87
N GLN A 80 21.84 4.78 40.86
CA GLN A 80 21.94 5.20 42.26
C GLN A 80 23.35 4.92 42.81
N ARG A 81 23.95 3.78 42.47
CA ARG A 81 25.31 3.43 42.88
C ARG A 81 26.34 4.40 42.33
N VAL A 82 26.32 4.64 41.02
CA VAL A 82 27.20 5.65 40.39
C VAL A 82 27.01 7.02 41.03
N LYS A 83 25.77 7.42 41.33
CA LYS A 83 25.49 8.69 42.01
C LYS A 83 26.06 8.75 43.43
N GLN A 84 25.98 7.67 44.21
CA GLN A 84 26.55 7.57 45.54
C GLN A 84 28.08 7.66 45.49
N ASP A 85 28.71 6.88 44.60
CA ASP A 85 30.16 6.81 44.48
C ASP A 85 30.75 8.11 43.90
N MET A 86 30.02 8.79 43.00
CA MET A 86 30.39 10.13 42.54
C MET A 86 30.32 11.20 43.64
N LYS A 87 29.44 11.04 44.64
CA LYS A 87 29.38 11.94 45.81
C LYS A 87 30.47 11.66 46.84
N ALA A 88 30.94 10.42 46.92
CA ALA A 88 32.01 10.01 47.82
C ALA A 88 33.41 10.42 47.31
N LEU A 89 33.53 10.77 46.03
CA LEU A 89 34.78 11.28 45.46
C LEU A 89 35.13 12.68 45.99
N VAL A 90 36.38 12.86 46.40
CA VAL A 90 36.96 14.17 46.71
C VAL A 90 36.89 15.08 45.48
N ASP A 91 36.53 16.35 45.69
CA ASP A 91 36.32 17.35 44.64
C ASP A 91 37.38 17.28 43.54
N GLY A 92 36.94 17.05 42.30
CA GLY A 92 37.77 17.02 41.10
C GLY A 92 38.24 15.63 40.64
N LYS A 93 38.08 14.57 41.45
CA LYS A 93 38.41 13.20 41.03
C LYS A 93 37.28 12.58 40.17
N ARG A 94 37.65 11.70 39.24
CA ARG A 94 36.72 10.96 38.37
C ARG A 94 36.75 9.47 38.71
N LEU A 95 35.63 8.80 38.50
CA LEU A 95 35.55 7.33 38.58
C LEU A 95 36.46 6.72 37.50
N GLY A 96 37.49 5.98 37.94
CA GLY A 96 38.52 5.42 37.07
C GLY A 96 38.07 4.15 36.33
N PRO A 97 38.84 3.66 35.34
CA PRO A 97 38.50 2.46 34.56
C PRO A 97 38.27 1.20 35.41
N THR A 98 39.04 1.02 36.47
CA THR A 98 38.90 -0.14 37.40
C THR A 98 37.57 -0.12 38.13
N TYR A 99 37.11 1.07 38.55
CA TYR A 99 35.78 1.22 39.17
C TYR A 99 34.69 0.76 38.20
N TRP A 100 34.71 1.25 36.96
CA TRP A 100 33.71 0.87 35.98
C TRP A 100 33.73 -0.63 35.72
N SER A 101 34.91 -1.22 35.55
CA SER A 101 35.05 -2.67 35.30
C SER A 101 34.44 -3.51 36.42
N ASN A 102 34.66 -3.12 37.68
CA ASN A 102 34.07 -3.80 38.85
C ASN A 102 32.56 -3.59 38.91
N LEU A 103 32.08 -2.38 38.63
CA LEU A 103 30.66 -2.06 38.61
C LEU A 103 29.93 -2.82 37.49
N ILE A 104 30.57 -3.00 36.34
CA ILE A 104 30.04 -3.79 35.23
C ILE A 104 29.93 -5.26 35.64
N ALA A 105 31.00 -5.83 36.21
CA ALA A 105 30.98 -7.21 36.70
C ALA A 105 29.88 -7.44 37.75
N GLU A 106 29.67 -6.48 38.65
CA GLU A 106 28.64 -6.54 39.70
C GLU A 106 27.20 -6.49 39.12
N TYR A 107 26.94 -5.66 38.12
CA TYR A 107 25.58 -5.50 37.57
C TYR A 107 25.32 -6.39 36.36
N MET A 108 26.34 -7.04 35.80
CA MET A 108 26.22 -8.01 34.70
C MET A 108 26.36 -9.45 35.18
N ASP A 109 25.64 -9.87 36.22
CA ASP A 109 25.52 -11.30 36.58
C ASP A 109 25.04 -12.20 35.40
N ASP A 110 24.46 -11.60 34.36
CA ASP A 110 24.06 -12.26 33.09
C ASP A 110 25.06 -12.01 31.95
N ALA A 111 26.30 -11.61 32.25
CA ALA A 111 27.36 -11.67 31.26
C ALA A 111 27.31 -13.07 30.65
N PRO A 112 27.37 -13.22 29.31
CA PRO A 112 27.30 -14.53 28.67
C PRO A 112 28.25 -15.47 29.42
N GLU A 113 27.85 -16.74 29.59
CA GLU A 113 28.55 -17.79 30.37
C GLU A 113 29.98 -18.11 29.85
N VAL A 114 30.70 -17.13 29.30
CA VAL A 114 32.10 -17.16 28.91
C VAL A 114 32.99 -17.67 30.05
N SER A 115 32.59 -17.45 31.31
CA SER A 115 33.27 -18.00 32.50
C SER A 115 33.12 -19.52 32.64
N GLY A 116 32.00 -20.09 32.17
CA GLY A 116 31.73 -21.53 32.16
C GLY A 116 32.38 -22.28 30.99
N LEU A 117 32.87 -21.57 29.97
CA LEU A 117 33.56 -22.19 28.84
C LEU A 117 34.99 -22.62 29.21
N ALA A 118 35.18 -23.94 29.23
CA ALA A 118 36.47 -24.60 29.40
C ALA A 118 36.70 -25.59 28.24
N PRO A 119 37.93 -25.65 27.69
CA PRO A 119 38.22 -26.61 26.62
C PRO A 119 38.12 -28.02 27.17
N VAL A 120 37.49 -28.92 26.42
CA VAL A 120 37.41 -30.34 26.76
C VAL A 120 38.80 -30.95 26.77
N ASN A 121 39.63 -30.56 25.81
CA ASN A 121 41.03 -30.98 25.73
C ASN A 121 41.99 -29.81 25.96
N LYS A 122 42.64 -29.79 27.13
CA LYS A 122 43.62 -28.75 27.50
C LYS A 122 44.97 -28.88 26.78
N SER A 123 45.22 -29.99 26.08
CA SER A 123 46.49 -30.23 25.37
C SER A 123 46.48 -29.76 23.92
N GLU A 124 45.39 -29.12 23.45
CA GLU A 124 45.33 -28.57 22.09
C GLU A 124 46.35 -27.44 21.92
N ALA A 125 47.16 -27.53 20.86
CA ALA A 125 48.08 -26.46 20.50
C ALA A 125 47.30 -25.28 19.90
N VAL A 126 47.64 -24.07 20.33
CA VAL A 126 47.10 -22.82 19.78
C VAL A 126 48.02 -22.33 18.66
N LEU A 127 47.42 -21.88 17.55
CA LEU A 127 48.16 -21.31 16.42
C LEU A 127 48.97 -20.07 16.87
N ASN A 128 50.29 -20.11 16.62
CA ASN A 128 51.20 -19.01 16.96
C ASN A 128 50.78 -17.68 16.31
N ASP A 129 50.26 -17.73 15.08
CA ASP A 129 49.79 -16.53 14.37
C ASP A 129 48.57 -15.90 15.05
N LEU A 130 47.68 -16.72 15.63
CA LEU A 130 46.57 -16.23 16.43
C LEU A 130 47.09 -15.55 17.69
N LEU A 131 48.01 -16.18 18.43
CA LEU A 131 48.63 -15.58 19.63
C LEU A 131 49.30 -14.24 19.32
N ASN A 132 50.07 -14.17 18.23
CA ASN A 132 50.73 -12.95 17.76
C ASN A 132 49.70 -11.85 17.42
N ALA A 133 48.61 -12.21 16.77
CA ALA A 133 47.54 -11.28 16.43
C ALA A 133 46.80 -10.77 17.69
N LEU A 134 46.51 -11.64 18.66
CA LEU A 134 45.87 -11.27 19.92
C LEU A 134 46.78 -10.42 20.81
N ALA A 135 48.10 -10.68 20.82
CA ALA A 135 49.06 -9.87 21.55
C ALA A 135 49.06 -8.41 21.06
N ARG A 136 48.98 -8.18 19.75
CA ARG A 136 48.85 -6.83 19.17
C ARG A 136 47.52 -6.15 19.50
N LEU A 137 46.46 -6.93 19.68
CA LEU A 137 45.14 -6.43 20.06
C LEU A 137 45.13 -5.93 21.51
N HIS A 138 45.88 -6.59 22.39
CA HIS A 138 46.00 -6.30 23.82
C HIS A 138 47.24 -5.48 24.22
N ASP A 139 47.94 -4.86 23.28
CA ASP A 139 49.13 -4.06 23.56
C ASP A 139 48.85 -3.03 24.69
N ASP A 140 49.72 -2.98 25.69
CA ASP A 140 49.59 -2.04 26.81
C ASP A 140 49.59 -0.59 26.31
N ASN A 141 50.34 -0.32 25.24
CA ASN A 141 50.29 0.94 24.54
C ASN A 141 49.02 1.01 23.69
N THR A 142 48.05 1.80 24.15
CA THR A 142 46.76 2.00 23.46
C THR A 142 46.93 2.51 22.01
N ALA A 143 48.01 3.26 21.72
CA ALA A 143 48.30 3.73 20.37
C ALA A 143 48.88 2.65 19.45
N ALA A 144 49.47 1.60 20.02
CA ALA A 144 50.01 0.44 19.29
C ALA A 144 48.95 -0.65 19.05
N ARG A 145 47.81 -0.61 19.76
CA ARG A 145 46.71 -1.54 19.56
C ARG A 145 46.19 -1.48 18.13
N SER A 146 46.13 -2.64 17.49
CA SER A 146 45.63 -2.76 16.11
C SER A 146 44.90 -4.07 15.93
N ASN A 147 43.75 -4.02 15.27
CA ASN A 147 43.00 -5.21 14.86
C ASN A 147 43.38 -5.71 13.46
N ALA A 148 44.24 -4.98 12.73
CA ALA A 148 44.53 -5.28 11.33
C ALA A 148 45.17 -6.67 11.13
N MET A 149 46.05 -7.08 12.05
CA MET A 149 46.70 -8.39 12.01
C MET A 149 45.68 -9.51 12.22
N LEU A 150 44.76 -9.34 13.18
CA LEU A 150 43.72 -10.32 13.47
C LEU A 150 42.69 -10.41 12.36
N VAL A 151 42.25 -9.28 11.80
CA VAL A 151 41.38 -9.26 10.61
C VAL A 151 42.02 -10.01 9.44
N ARG A 152 43.30 -9.73 9.15
CA ARG A 152 44.02 -10.44 8.08
C ARG A 152 44.12 -11.94 8.37
N PHE A 153 44.43 -12.32 9.60
CA PHE A 153 44.51 -13.70 10.01
C PHE A 153 43.17 -14.42 9.85
N LEU A 154 42.06 -13.88 10.37
CA LEU A 154 40.72 -14.47 10.24
C LEU A 154 40.30 -14.71 8.79
N ARG A 155 40.75 -13.87 7.85
CA ARG A 155 40.45 -14.06 6.41
C ARG A 155 41.12 -15.29 5.80
N THR A 156 42.25 -15.75 6.33
CA THR A 156 43.01 -16.88 5.74
C THR A 156 43.17 -18.06 6.70
N ALA A 157 42.81 -17.90 7.96
CA ALA A 157 43.00 -18.92 8.98
C ALA A 157 42.19 -20.19 8.68
N PRO A 158 42.74 -21.37 9.02
CA PRO A 158 41.99 -22.62 9.06
C PRO A 158 40.93 -22.59 10.18
N ALA A 159 40.09 -23.62 10.26
CA ALA A 159 39.15 -23.76 11.36
C ALA A 159 39.89 -23.82 12.70
N PHE A 160 39.39 -23.07 13.69
CA PHE A 160 39.92 -23.08 15.04
C PHE A 160 39.56 -24.38 15.76
N ASN A 161 40.45 -24.82 16.66
CA ASN A 161 40.09 -25.82 17.68
C ASN A 161 39.26 -25.17 18.81
N GLN A 162 38.80 -25.99 19.76
CA GLN A 162 37.93 -25.49 20.83
C GLN A 162 38.65 -24.49 21.73
N THR A 163 39.92 -24.76 22.06
CA THR A 163 40.76 -23.89 22.90
C THR A 163 40.92 -22.49 22.30
N GLU A 164 41.13 -22.42 20.99
CA GLU A 164 41.23 -21.18 20.22
C GLU A 164 39.91 -20.40 20.19
N TRP A 165 38.78 -21.08 19.99
CA TRP A 165 37.45 -20.45 20.06
C TRP A 165 37.20 -19.83 21.41
N ILE A 166 37.42 -20.59 22.50
CA ILE A 166 37.23 -20.09 23.87
C ILE A 166 38.16 -18.90 24.16
N GLY A 167 39.42 -18.98 23.72
CA GLY A 167 40.36 -17.86 23.82
C GLY A 167 39.85 -16.61 23.10
N MET A 168 39.35 -16.78 21.87
CA MET A 168 38.80 -15.69 21.07
C MET A 168 37.53 -15.10 21.71
N VAL A 169 36.62 -15.93 22.25
CA VAL A 169 35.42 -15.45 22.98
C VAL A 169 35.82 -14.61 24.18
N LYS A 170 36.77 -15.08 24.99
CA LYS A 170 37.27 -14.35 26.18
C LYS A 170 37.89 -13.01 25.80
N VAL A 171 38.72 -13.01 24.76
CA VAL A 171 39.34 -11.79 24.24
C VAL A 171 38.29 -10.81 23.74
N MET A 172 37.38 -11.25 22.88
CA MET A 172 36.39 -10.38 22.24
C MET A 172 35.31 -9.88 23.20
N SER A 173 35.14 -10.55 24.34
CA SER A 173 34.29 -10.10 25.44
C SER A 173 34.96 -9.05 26.34
N ASP A 174 36.26 -8.74 26.16
CA ASP A 174 36.95 -7.71 26.94
C ASP A 174 36.39 -6.31 26.56
N PRO A 175 35.78 -5.57 27.51
CA PRO A 175 35.24 -4.24 27.26
C PRO A 175 36.26 -3.22 26.76
N LYS A 176 37.56 -3.47 26.95
CA LYS A 176 38.63 -2.62 26.41
C LYS A 176 38.67 -2.66 24.88
N LEU A 177 38.25 -3.77 24.26
CA LEU A 177 38.30 -3.96 22.81
C LEU A 177 37.12 -3.33 22.08
N GLU A 178 35.97 -3.20 22.73
CA GLU A 178 34.82 -2.48 22.17
C GLU A 178 35.15 -1.01 21.84
N ARG A 179 36.18 -0.45 22.50
CA ARG A 179 36.65 0.93 22.28
C ARG A 179 37.57 1.09 21.06
N LEU A 180 37.95 0.00 20.40
CA LEU A 180 38.78 0.06 19.20
C LEU A 180 38.03 0.71 18.05
N ARG A 181 38.72 1.57 17.29
CA ARG A 181 38.12 2.39 16.22
C ARG A 181 37.45 1.58 15.10
N ASN A 182 37.73 0.28 15.01
CA ASN A 182 37.20 -0.65 14.01
C ASN A 182 36.69 -1.96 14.65
N HIS A 183 36.17 -1.89 15.88
CA HIS A 183 35.66 -3.08 16.58
C HIS A 183 34.57 -3.80 15.76
N ASP A 184 33.60 -3.06 15.21
CA ASP A 184 32.52 -3.62 14.39
C ASP A 184 33.06 -4.36 13.14
N GLU A 185 34.10 -3.84 12.49
CA GLU A 185 34.74 -4.52 11.35
C GLU A 185 35.39 -5.84 11.77
N LEU A 186 36.12 -5.84 12.90
CA LEU A 186 36.71 -7.06 13.46
C LEU A 186 35.63 -8.10 13.80
N MET A 187 34.52 -7.67 14.40
CA MET A 187 33.38 -8.54 14.71
C MET A 187 32.79 -9.17 13.45
N LEU A 188 32.58 -8.38 12.39
CA LEU A 188 32.05 -8.90 11.12
C LEU A 188 33.00 -9.88 10.45
N GLU A 189 34.31 -9.63 10.48
CA GLU A 189 35.32 -10.56 9.95
C GLU A 189 35.40 -11.84 10.76
N TRP A 190 35.22 -11.75 12.08
CA TRP A 190 35.11 -12.93 12.94
C TRP A 190 33.85 -13.74 12.68
N MET A 191 32.71 -13.09 12.43
CA MET A 191 31.47 -13.76 12.01
C MET A 191 31.63 -14.43 10.63
N LYS A 192 32.26 -13.77 9.65
CA LYS A 192 32.59 -14.39 8.36
C LYS A 192 33.45 -15.65 8.54
N PHE A 193 34.46 -15.57 9.41
CA PHE A 193 35.29 -16.71 9.77
C PHE A 193 34.47 -17.85 10.40
N ALA A 194 33.61 -17.53 11.38
CA ALA A 194 32.72 -18.50 12.03
C ALA A 194 31.80 -19.21 11.04
N SER A 195 31.17 -18.47 10.13
CA SER A 195 30.28 -19.04 9.11
C SER A 195 31.05 -19.91 8.11
N ARG A 196 32.20 -19.44 7.60
CA ARG A 196 33.03 -20.19 6.63
C ARG A 196 33.56 -21.51 7.20
N THR A 197 33.87 -21.53 8.49
CA THR A 197 34.43 -22.70 9.18
C THR A 197 33.35 -23.59 9.81
N GLU A 198 32.07 -23.29 9.57
CA GLU A 198 30.92 -24.00 10.13
C GLU A 198 30.97 -24.12 11.67
N ALA A 199 31.52 -23.10 12.33
CA ALA A 199 31.74 -23.12 13.78
C ALA A 199 30.44 -23.32 14.58
N LYS A 200 29.27 -22.95 14.02
CA LYS A 200 27.96 -23.22 14.64
C LYS A 200 27.67 -24.72 14.81
N ASN A 201 28.14 -25.54 13.88
CA ASN A 201 27.95 -26.99 13.91
C ASN A 201 28.97 -27.67 14.83
N LEU A 202 30.22 -27.17 14.82
CA LEU A 202 31.34 -27.75 15.56
C LEU A 202 31.37 -27.32 17.05
N PHE A 203 31.05 -26.05 17.32
CA PHE A 203 31.23 -25.38 18.60
C PHE A 203 29.97 -24.57 19.01
N PRO A 204 28.80 -25.21 19.15
CA PRO A 204 27.54 -24.51 19.37
C PRO A 204 27.46 -23.75 20.70
N ALA A 205 28.19 -24.18 21.73
CA ALA A 205 28.23 -23.49 23.03
C ALA A 205 29.00 -22.17 22.94
N GLU A 206 30.14 -22.19 22.25
CA GLU A 206 31.00 -21.04 22.01
C GLU A 206 30.30 -20.01 21.12
N ILE A 207 29.64 -20.46 20.04
CA ILE A 207 28.84 -19.56 19.19
C ILE A 207 27.66 -18.95 19.95
N ARG A 208 27.02 -19.71 20.85
CA ARG A 208 25.96 -19.17 21.73
C ARG A 208 26.50 -18.09 22.67
N ALA A 209 27.68 -18.28 23.24
CA ALA A 209 28.32 -17.26 24.08
C ALA A 209 28.65 -15.98 23.30
N CYS A 210 28.96 -16.08 22.01
CA CYS A 210 29.19 -14.94 21.13
C CYS A 210 27.91 -14.25 20.63
N SER A 211 26.74 -14.87 20.79
CA SER A 211 25.51 -14.45 20.11
C SER A 211 25.12 -13.00 20.39
N LEU A 212 25.28 -12.54 21.64
CA LEU A 212 25.01 -11.15 22.03
C LEU A 212 26.00 -10.15 21.39
N LEU A 213 27.28 -10.51 21.29
CA LEU A 213 28.31 -9.66 20.66
C LEU A 213 28.06 -9.56 19.15
N PHE A 214 27.74 -10.68 18.51
CA PHE A 214 27.38 -10.77 17.09
C PHE A 214 26.12 -9.97 16.77
N ASP A 215 25.08 -10.09 17.61
CA ASP A 215 23.82 -9.37 17.47
C ASP A 215 24.04 -7.85 17.54
N ARG A 216 24.79 -7.35 18.52
CA ARG A 216 25.12 -5.92 18.62
C ARG A 216 25.94 -5.42 17.44
N ALA A 217 26.98 -6.14 17.04
CA ALA A 217 27.84 -5.75 15.91
C ALA A 217 27.03 -5.64 14.61
N LEU A 218 26.14 -6.61 14.33
CA LEU A 218 25.26 -6.54 13.18
C LEU A 218 24.22 -5.41 13.28
N ALA A 219 23.65 -5.16 14.47
CA ALA A 219 22.73 -4.04 14.67
C ALA A 219 23.39 -2.68 14.36
N HIS A 220 24.62 -2.50 14.84
CA HIS A 220 25.45 -1.33 14.55
C HIS A 220 25.79 -1.22 13.06
N HIS A 221 26.19 -2.34 12.45
CA HIS A 221 26.52 -2.39 11.03
C HIS A 221 25.31 -2.03 10.16
N TRP A 222 24.14 -2.61 10.44
CA TRP A 222 22.88 -2.28 9.78
C TRP A 222 22.54 -0.79 9.93
N THR A 223 22.64 -0.25 11.15
CA THR A 223 22.35 1.18 11.41
C THR A 223 23.28 2.11 10.63
N SER A 224 24.54 1.71 10.46
CA SER A 224 25.52 2.43 9.64
C SER A 224 25.15 2.37 8.15
N LEU A 225 24.88 1.19 7.61
CA LEU A 225 24.54 1.00 6.20
C LEU A 225 23.17 1.60 5.82
N LYS A 226 22.19 1.55 6.73
CA LYS A 226 20.89 2.22 6.55
C LYS A 226 21.05 3.73 6.36
N LYS A 227 21.98 4.38 7.08
CA LYS A 227 22.29 5.81 6.88
C LYS A 227 22.89 6.09 5.49
N SER A 228 23.52 5.10 4.90
CA SER A 228 24.03 5.12 3.52
C SER A 228 23.00 4.66 2.49
N ASN A 229 21.71 4.60 2.84
CA ASN A 229 20.59 4.16 2.00
C ASN A 229 20.69 2.72 1.47
N VAL A 230 21.40 1.83 2.16
CA VAL A 230 21.39 0.40 1.84
C VAL A 230 20.02 -0.19 2.18
N LYS A 231 19.43 -0.92 1.23
CA LYS A 231 18.14 -1.59 1.41
C LYS A 231 18.27 -2.78 2.37
N LEU A 232 17.20 -3.08 3.11
CA LEU A 232 17.16 -4.23 4.02
C LEU A 232 17.38 -5.54 3.27
N SER A 233 16.75 -5.74 2.11
CA SER A 233 16.94 -6.96 1.29
C SER A 233 18.41 -7.17 0.92
N THR A 234 19.10 -6.12 0.45
CA THR A 234 20.53 -6.17 0.11
C THR A 234 21.39 -6.51 1.33
N PHE A 235 21.07 -5.95 2.50
CA PHE A 235 21.78 -6.29 3.72
C PHE A 235 21.59 -7.76 4.11
N LEU A 236 20.35 -8.26 4.08
CA LEU A 236 20.05 -9.64 4.40
C LEU A 236 20.75 -10.62 3.43
N GLU A 237 20.76 -10.31 2.13
CA GLU A 237 21.44 -11.11 1.11
C GLU A 237 22.95 -11.17 1.34
N LEU A 238 23.58 -10.03 1.60
CA LEU A 238 25.03 -9.94 1.83
C LEU A 238 25.48 -10.58 3.15
N HIS A 239 24.60 -10.60 4.15
CA HIS A 239 24.92 -11.04 5.51
C HIS A 239 24.17 -12.29 5.97
N VAL A 240 23.56 -13.06 5.06
CA VAL A 240 22.72 -14.21 5.39
C VAL A 240 23.46 -15.25 6.25
N ASP A 241 24.73 -15.51 5.95
CA ASP A 241 25.53 -16.51 6.66
C ASP A 241 25.94 -16.04 8.06
N GLN A 242 26.18 -14.75 8.24
CA GLN A 242 26.51 -14.18 9.55
C GLN A 242 25.24 -14.04 10.41
N LEU A 243 24.11 -13.67 9.80
CA LEU A 243 22.80 -13.65 10.46
C LEU A 243 22.40 -15.05 10.92
N ALA A 244 22.67 -16.09 10.12
CA ALA A 244 22.38 -17.47 10.48
C ALA A 244 23.17 -17.98 11.71
N LEU A 245 24.20 -17.26 12.17
CA LEU A 245 24.88 -17.57 13.44
C LEU A 245 24.00 -17.26 14.65
N ILE A 246 23.15 -16.24 14.55
CA ILE A 246 22.36 -15.71 15.68
C ILE A 246 20.85 -15.78 15.48
N MET A 247 20.37 -15.98 14.25
CA MET A 247 18.95 -16.04 13.89
C MET A 247 18.63 -17.34 13.14
N ASP A 248 17.33 -17.64 13.03
CA ASP A 248 16.86 -18.75 12.19
C ASP A 248 17.08 -18.45 10.70
N ARG A 249 17.83 -19.32 10.03
CA ARG A 249 18.19 -19.14 8.60
C ARG A 249 16.96 -19.20 7.70
N THR A 250 15.97 -20.04 8.02
CA THR A 250 14.77 -20.21 7.20
C THR A 250 13.91 -18.95 7.21
N ASP A 251 13.80 -18.29 8.37
CA ASP A 251 13.11 -17.02 8.50
C ASP A 251 13.80 -15.90 7.72
N VAL A 252 15.14 -15.81 7.79
CA VAL A 252 15.90 -14.82 7.01
C VAL A 252 15.72 -15.04 5.51
N LEU A 253 15.80 -16.29 5.03
CA LEU A 253 15.59 -16.62 3.62
C LEU A 253 14.16 -16.34 3.15
N ALA A 254 13.16 -16.59 3.99
CA ALA A 254 11.78 -16.25 3.68
C ALA A 254 11.60 -14.74 3.48
N VAL A 255 12.22 -13.92 4.34
CA VAL A 255 12.19 -12.46 4.20
C VAL A 255 12.87 -12.01 2.91
N ILE A 256 14.05 -12.55 2.58
CA ILE A 256 14.74 -12.27 1.31
C ILE A 256 13.85 -12.64 0.11
N ALA A 257 13.24 -13.83 0.13
CA ALA A 257 12.39 -14.31 -0.96
C ALA A 257 11.12 -13.46 -1.18
N SER A 258 10.61 -12.82 -0.12
CA SER A 258 9.40 -11.99 -0.19
C SER A 258 9.57 -10.72 -1.03
N LYS A 259 10.81 -10.24 -1.22
CA LYS A 259 11.16 -8.99 -1.92
C LYS A 259 10.37 -7.80 -1.39
N ASP A 260 9.25 -7.48 -2.04
CA ASP A 260 8.39 -6.32 -1.75
C ASP A 260 7.12 -6.71 -0.96
N SER A 261 6.85 -8.00 -0.78
CA SER A 261 5.63 -8.54 -0.16
C SER A 261 5.82 -8.95 1.30
N MET A 262 6.33 -8.02 2.11
CA MET A 262 6.65 -8.29 3.54
C MET A 262 5.44 -8.77 4.35
N SER A 263 4.22 -8.41 3.96
CA SER A 263 2.98 -8.87 4.60
C SER A 263 2.82 -10.40 4.58
N LEU A 264 3.37 -11.10 3.58
CA LEU A 264 3.31 -12.57 3.47
C LEU A 264 4.21 -13.29 4.47
N VAL A 265 5.25 -12.62 4.97
CA VAL A 265 6.28 -13.18 5.87
C VAL A 265 6.22 -12.57 7.28
N ARG A 266 5.03 -12.08 7.66
CA ARG A 266 4.81 -11.38 8.93
C ARG A 266 5.22 -12.20 10.16
N LYS A 267 4.92 -13.50 10.18
CA LYS A 267 5.24 -14.39 11.31
C LYS A 267 6.76 -14.55 11.48
N GLN A 268 7.47 -14.68 10.37
CA GLN A 268 8.94 -14.78 10.30
C GLN A 268 9.56 -13.45 10.78
N LEU A 269 9.06 -12.32 10.27
CA LEU A 269 9.52 -10.99 10.69
C LEU A 269 9.35 -10.76 12.20
N ALA A 270 8.23 -11.19 12.78
CA ALA A 270 8.00 -11.08 14.23
C ALA A 270 9.04 -11.89 15.02
N ARG A 271 9.29 -13.16 14.64
CA ARG A 271 10.32 -13.99 15.30
C ARG A 271 11.71 -13.38 15.17
N LEU A 272 12.07 -12.89 13.98
CA LEU A 272 13.36 -12.21 13.77
C LEU A 272 13.45 -10.92 14.59
N TYR A 273 12.37 -10.14 14.68
CA TYR A 273 12.30 -8.93 15.50
C TYR A 273 12.54 -9.23 16.99
N ASP A 274 11.94 -10.32 17.50
CA ASP A 274 12.06 -10.71 18.91
C ASP A 274 13.41 -11.36 19.24
N ASN A 275 14.14 -11.87 18.24
CA ASN A 275 15.38 -12.63 18.43
C ASN A 275 16.56 -11.82 19.02
N GLY A 276 16.56 -10.48 18.90
CA GLY A 276 17.69 -9.68 19.39
C GLY A 276 17.64 -8.20 19.01
N GLU A 277 18.69 -7.46 19.37
CA GLU A 277 18.88 -6.06 19.00
C GLU A 277 19.05 -5.89 17.49
N CYS A 278 19.76 -6.79 16.80
CA CYS A 278 19.89 -6.77 15.35
C CYS A 278 18.52 -6.93 14.69
N GLY A 279 17.73 -7.88 15.17
CA GLY A 279 16.38 -8.15 14.71
C GLY A 279 15.48 -6.93 14.84
N ARG A 280 15.47 -6.32 16.03
CA ARG A 280 14.75 -5.07 16.27
C ARG A 280 15.23 -3.94 15.37
N ALA A 281 16.54 -3.76 15.20
CA ALA A 281 17.09 -2.69 14.36
C ALA A 281 16.71 -2.85 12.89
N MET A 282 16.71 -4.08 12.37
CA MET A 282 16.34 -4.41 10.99
C MET A 282 14.83 -4.31 10.75
N MET A 283 14.02 -4.95 11.60
CA MET A 283 12.60 -5.18 11.33
C MET A 283 11.67 -4.15 11.96
N ALA A 284 12.18 -3.21 12.78
CA ALA A 284 11.35 -2.21 13.47
C ALA A 284 10.43 -1.41 12.55
N GLU A 285 10.84 -1.10 11.33
CA GLU A 285 10.03 -0.31 10.40
C GLU A 285 8.83 -1.11 9.86
N HIS A 286 9.05 -2.35 9.47
CA HIS A 286 7.98 -3.26 9.03
C HIS A 286 7.04 -3.64 10.17
N MET A 287 7.58 -3.94 11.36
CA MET A 287 6.75 -4.24 12.53
C MET A 287 5.86 -3.06 12.94
N LYS A 288 6.35 -1.83 12.78
CA LYS A 288 5.52 -0.62 12.96
C LYS A 288 4.41 -0.51 11.93
N GLN A 289 4.71 -0.78 10.66
CA GLN A 289 3.69 -0.79 9.61
C GLN A 289 2.61 -1.84 9.89
N PHE A 290 3.00 -3.05 10.30
CA PHE A 290 2.06 -4.11 10.66
C PHE A 290 1.22 -3.80 11.89
N SER A 291 1.81 -3.21 12.92
CA SER A 291 1.07 -2.75 14.09
C SER A 291 0.04 -1.67 13.74
N ALA A 292 0.39 -0.76 12.81
CA ALA A 292 -0.54 0.26 12.32
C ALA A 292 -1.68 -0.34 11.48
N LEU A 293 -1.40 -1.36 10.66
CA LEU A 293 -2.41 -2.09 9.89
C LEU A 293 -3.36 -2.85 10.81
N ASP A 294 -2.85 -3.59 11.80
CA ASP A 294 -3.69 -4.31 12.78
C ASP A 294 -4.60 -3.37 13.55
N PHE A 295 -4.05 -2.24 13.99
CA PHE A 295 -4.84 -1.20 14.63
C PHE A 295 -5.98 -0.75 13.71
N SER A 296 -5.66 -0.38 12.47
CA SER A 296 -6.64 0.06 11.48
C SER A 296 -7.73 -0.98 11.24
N GLU A 297 -7.35 -2.25 11.05
CA GLU A 297 -8.29 -3.36 10.84
C GLU A 297 -9.18 -3.62 12.06
N ALA A 298 -8.61 -3.57 13.28
CA ALA A 298 -9.36 -3.73 14.51
C ALA A 298 -10.41 -2.62 14.67
N ILE A 299 -10.05 -1.35 14.42
CA ILE A 299 -11.02 -0.24 14.47
C ILE A 299 -12.10 -0.41 13.40
N VAL A 300 -11.75 -0.80 12.17
CA VAL A 300 -12.74 -1.07 11.12
C VAL A 300 -13.71 -2.17 11.55
N GLY A 301 -13.21 -3.25 12.19
CA GLY A 301 -14.04 -4.33 12.72
C GLY A 301 -15.02 -3.86 13.79
N ILE A 302 -14.55 -3.06 14.75
CA ILE A 302 -15.38 -2.49 15.83
C ILE A 302 -16.45 -1.55 15.25
N VAL A 303 -16.05 -0.59 14.39
CA VAL A 303 -16.98 0.35 13.77
C VAL A 303 -18.03 -0.40 12.96
N LYS A 304 -17.63 -1.33 12.09
CA LYS A 304 -18.58 -2.12 11.29
C LYS A 304 -19.57 -2.89 12.17
N LYS A 305 -19.10 -3.54 13.24
CA LYS A 305 -19.95 -4.25 14.21
C LYS A 305 -20.94 -3.31 14.90
N ALA A 306 -20.53 -2.10 15.24
CA ALA A 306 -21.39 -1.10 15.87
C ALA A 306 -22.53 -0.65 14.92
N PHE A 307 -22.23 -0.44 13.63
CA PHE A 307 -23.20 0.00 12.62
C PHE A 307 -24.16 -1.10 12.10
N MET A 308 -23.94 -2.35 12.47
CA MET A 308 -24.90 -3.43 12.24
C MET A 308 -26.08 -3.40 13.24
N LYS A 309 -25.99 -2.62 14.33
CA LYS A 309 -27.08 -2.41 15.28
C LYS A 309 -27.97 -1.27 14.77
N THR A 310 -29.27 -1.54 14.56
CA THR A 310 -30.25 -0.53 14.13
C THR A 310 -31.34 -0.34 15.19
N PRO A 311 -31.75 0.90 15.51
CA PRO A 311 -31.16 2.19 15.09
C PRO A 311 -29.83 2.49 15.81
N PHE A 312 -28.97 3.30 15.20
CA PHE A 312 -27.70 3.77 15.78
C PHE A 312 -27.89 5.11 16.51
N ALA A 313 -27.81 5.06 17.83
CA ALA A 313 -28.06 6.20 18.72
C ALA A 313 -26.79 6.61 19.50
N MET A 314 -26.88 7.70 20.28
CA MET A 314 -25.79 8.19 21.15
C MET A 314 -25.17 7.11 22.04
N LYS A 315 -25.98 6.19 22.58
CA LYS A 315 -25.49 5.08 23.41
C LYS A 315 -24.57 4.14 22.62
N ASN A 316 -24.93 3.82 21.37
CA ASN A 316 -24.12 2.96 20.51
C ASN A 316 -22.78 3.61 20.15
N LEU A 317 -22.79 4.93 19.92
CA LEU A 317 -21.57 5.69 19.71
C LEU A 317 -20.65 5.64 20.93
N ALA A 318 -21.18 5.82 22.15
CA ALA A 318 -20.40 5.75 23.38
C ALA A 318 -19.81 4.35 23.60
N GLU A 319 -20.59 3.28 23.38
CA GLU A 319 -20.10 1.89 23.42
C GLU A 319 -18.97 1.66 22.40
N CYS A 320 -19.16 2.11 21.15
CA CYS A 320 -18.17 1.98 20.08
C CYS A 320 -16.86 2.70 20.44
N LYS A 321 -16.94 3.94 20.97
CA LYS A 321 -15.76 4.69 21.40
C LYS A 321 -15.03 4.00 22.54
N SER A 322 -15.74 3.48 23.53
CA SER A 322 -15.13 2.75 24.65
C SER A 322 -14.41 1.46 24.19
N GLU A 323 -14.96 0.72 23.22
CA GLU A 323 -14.29 -0.47 22.65
C GLU A 323 -13.04 -0.05 21.85
N CYS A 324 -13.12 1.03 21.08
CA CYS A 324 -11.96 1.60 20.36
C CYS A 324 -10.86 2.12 21.30
N ASP A 325 -11.21 2.76 22.42
CA ASP A 325 -10.25 3.32 23.39
C ASP A 325 -9.33 2.23 23.96
N THR A 326 -9.84 1.01 24.14
CA THR A 326 -9.03 -0.14 24.57
C THR A 326 -7.94 -0.46 23.53
N VAL A 327 -8.32 -0.50 22.25
CA VAL A 327 -7.39 -0.75 21.13
C VAL A 327 -6.39 0.39 20.97
N VAL A 328 -6.81 1.63 21.21
CA VAL A 328 -5.94 2.81 21.21
C VAL A 328 -4.89 2.72 22.31
N GLN A 329 -5.28 2.35 23.54
CA GLN A 329 -4.35 2.19 24.67
C GLN A 329 -3.30 1.10 24.39
N ASP A 330 -3.74 -0.05 23.87
CA ASP A 330 -2.84 -1.14 23.49
C ASP A 330 -1.84 -0.68 22.42
N PHE A 331 -2.33 -0.01 21.37
CA PHE A 331 -1.48 0.52 20.30
C PHE A 331 -0.48 1.59 20.80
N ALA A 332 -0.92 2.48 21.69
CA ALA A 332 -0.09 3.53 22.27
C ALA A 332 1.02 2.95 23.18
N SER A 333 0.76 1.84 23.87
CA SER A 333 1.73 1.16 24.71
C SER A 333 2.93 0.62 23.89
N ILE A 334 2.65 0.14 22.67
CA ILE A 334 3.62 -0.42 21.73
C ILE A 334 4.36 0.69 20.95
N ASN A 335 3.64 1.73 20.54
CA ASN A 335 4.13 2.76 19.61
C ASN A 335 4.44 4.11 20.28
N LYS A 336 5.22 4.09 21.36
CA LYS A 336 5.62 5.31 22.09
C LYS A 336 6.30 6.33 21.15
N GLY A 337 5.70 7.51 21.04
CA GLY A 337 6.31 8.67 20.37
C GLY A 337 6.05 8.80 18.86
N ARG A 338 5.10 8.05 18.28
CA ARG A 338 4.64 8.29 16.90
C ARG A 338 3.13 8.31 16.81
N SER A 339 2.61 9.51 16.60
CA SER A 339 1.17 9.76 16.51
C SER A 339 0.75 10.06 15.06
N LYS A 340 1.68 10.59 14.23
CA LYS A 340 1.48 10.92 12.82
C LYS A 340 1.52 9.70 11.90
N ARG A 341 0.47 9.43 11.13
CA ARG A 341 0.44 8.39 10.08
C ARG A 341 -0.50 8.75 8.93
N CYS A 342 -0.27 8.16 7.76
CA CYS A 342 -1.20 8.22 6.64
C CYS A 342 -2.08 6.97 6.67
N ILE A 343 -3.39 7.14 6.50
CA ILE A 343 -4.36 6.05 6.51
C ILE A 343 -5.24 6.06 5.28
N VAL A 344 -5.89 4.92 5.06
CA VAL A 344 -6.92 4.75 4.03
C VAL A 344 -8.24 4.49 4.74
N ILE A 345 -9.25 5.28 4.41
CA ILE A 345 -10.61 5.16 4.94
C ILE A 345 -11.56 4.99 3.77
N ASP A 346 -12.44 3.99 3.85
CA ASP A 346 -13.54 3.84 2.90
C ASP A 346 -14.59 4.91 3.19
N PHE A 347 -14.91 5.71 2.18
CA PHE A 347 -15.86 6.81 2.28
C PHE A 347 -16.52 7.01 0.91
N PHE A 348 -17.85 7.14 0.87
CA PHE A 348 -18.63 7.18 -0.38
C PHE A 348 -18.44 5.98 -1.32
N GLY A 349 -18.05 4.83 -0.78
CA GLY A 349 -17.72 3.64 -1.57
C GLY A 349 -16.37 3.72 -2.30
N HIS A 350 -15.53 4.69 -1.92
CA HIS A 350 -14.17 4.85 -2.42
C HIS A 350 -13.16 4.77 -1.29
N ALA A 351 -12.00 4.18 -1.56
CA ALA A 351 -10.88 4.19 -0.63
C ALA A 351 -10.19 5.57 -0.67
N VAL A 352 -10.49 6.44 0.29
CA VAL A 352 -9.85 7.76 0.44
C VAL A 352 -8.44 7.56 1.01
N ARG A 353 -7.43 7.74 0.15
CA ARG A 353 -6.02 7.53 0.49
C ARG A 353 -5.35 8.77 1.08
N ASP A 354 -4.17 8.56 1.68
CA ASP A 354 -3.25 9.59 2.16
C ASP A 354 -3.80 10.55 3.22
N LEU A 355 -4.79 10.09 3.99
CA LEU A 355 -5.36 10.88 5.08
C LEU A 355 -4.37 10.92 6.24
N LYS A 356 -3.83 12.10 6.55
CA LYS A 356 -2.86 12.27 7.64
C LYS A 356 -3.58 12.40 8.98
N VAL A 357 -3.41 11.44 9.87
CA VAL A 357 -3.86 11.53 11.26
C VAL A 357 -2.68 11.85 12.16
N GLU A 358 -2.93 12.67 13.16
CA GLU A 358 -2.01 13.16 14.16
C GLU A 358 -2.01 12.30 15.42
N SER A 359 -3.05 11.47 15.63
CA SER A 359 -3.11 10.52 16.74
C SER A 359 -4.00 9.31 16.43
N PRO A 360 -3.90 8.22 17.21
CA PRO A 360 -4.80 7.07 17.06
C PRO A 360 -6.26 7.37 17.33
N GLU A 361 -6.55 8.27 18.26
CA GLU A 361 -7.89 8.75 18.59
C GLU A 361 -8.51 9.48 17.40
N GLU A 362 -7.72 10.31 16.71
CA GLU A 362 -8.19 11.02 15.52
C GLU A 362 -8.59 10.03 14.40
N GLU A 363 -7.84 8.94 14.20
CA GLU A 363 -8.25 7.89 13.27
C GLU A 363 -9.57 7.24 13.65
N VAL A 364 -9.78 6.95 14.94
CA VAL A 364 -11.05 6.40 15.43
C VAL A 364 -12.20 7.34 15.11
N ASP A 365 -12.07 8.62 15.44
CA ASP A 365 -13.10 9.63 15.17
C ASP A 365 -13.42 9.73 13.67
N LEU A 366 -12.41 9.66 12.80
CA LEU A 366 -12.61 9.72 11.36
C LEU A 366 -13.25 8.47 10.78
N ARG A 367 -12.90 7.27 11.27
CA ARG A 367 -13.54 6.03 10.81
C ARG A 367 -15.00 5.96 11.24
N ILE A 368 -15.30 6.39 12.47
CA ILE A 368 -16.67 6.53 12.95
C ILE A 368 -17.44 7.56 12.11
N ALA A 369 -16.85 8.73 11.87
CA ALA A 369 -17.49 9.77 11.07
C ALA A 369 -17.74 9.35 9.63
N ALA A 370 -16.79 8.65 8.99
CA ALA A 370 -16.96 8.08 7.66
C ALA A 370 -18.15 7.11 7.64
N ALA A 371 -18.24 6.19 8.60
CA ALA A 371 -19.35 5.24 8.70
C ALA A 371 -20.71 5.93 8.96
N LEU A 372 -20.77 6.92 9.87
CA LEU A 372 -21.96 7.73 10.14
C LEU A 372 -22.46 8.43 8.88
N LYS A 373 -21.54 9.15 8.21
CA LYS A 373 -21.83 9.91 6.99
C LYS A 373 -22.27 8.97 5.87
N ASP A 374 -21.55 7.87 5.64
CA ASP A 374 -21.92 6.87 4.63
C ASP A 374 -23.29 6.24 4.91
N CYS A 375 -23.74 6.14 6.16
CA CYS A 375 -25.11 5.69 6.43
C CYS A 375 -26.18 6.75 6.12
N CYS A 376 -25.84 8.04 6.20
CA CYS A 376 -26.80 9.14 6.14
C CYS A 376 -26.88 9.85 4.78
N ILE A 377 -25.81 9.81 3.97
CA ILE A 377 -25.73 10.64 2.76
C ILE A 377 -26.72 10.19 1.68
N GLY A 378 -27.48 11.17 1.17
CA GLY A 378 -28.46 10.98 0.11
C GLY A 378 -29.76 10.33 0.58
N LEU A 379 -29.97 10.22 1.90
CA LEU A 379 -31.24 9.80 2.48
C LEU A 379 -32.12 11.02 2.78
N VAL A 380 -33.43 10.86 2.61
CA VAL A 380 -34.42 11.95 2.80
C VAL A 380 -34.34 12.58 4.20
N TRP A 381 -34.01 11.78 5.21
CA TRP A 381 -33.87 12.20 6.60
C TRP A 381 -32.42 12.46 7.04
N GLY A 382 -31.46 12.25 6.13
CA GLY A 382 -30.03 12.25 6.44
C GLY A 382 -29.29 13.49 5.92
N LEU A 383 -28.09 13.28 5.40
CA LEU A 383 -27.26 14.36 4.86
C LEU A 383 -27.60 14.61 3.39
N GLU A 384 -27.85 15.88 3.05
CA GLU A 384 -28.06 16.31 1.67
C GLU A 384 -26.83 16.00 0.82
N LEU A 385 -27.05 15.45 -0.37
CA LEU A 385 -26.01 15.09 -1.33
C LEU A 385 -25.56 16.35 -2.10
N LEU A 386 -24.26 16.65 -2.06
CA LEU A 386 -23.71 17.79 -2.79
C LEU A 386 -23.79 17.52 -4.30
N SER A 387 -23.86 18.59 -5.09
CA SER A 387 -24.10 18.52 -6.54
C SER A 387 -23.10 17.59 -7.25
N TYR A 388 -21.84 17.61 -6.86
CA TYR A 388 -20.78 16.80 -7.47
C TYR A 388 -20.75 15.34 -6.99
N GLU A 389 -21.20 15.06 -5.77
CA GLU A 389 -21.20 13.69 -5.23
C GLU A 389 -22.20 12.79 -5.94
N ARG A 390 -23.25 13.38 -6.54
CA ARG A 390 -24.22 12.68 -7.40
C ARG A 390 -23.55 11.90 -8.52
N TRP A 391 -22.42 12.40 -9.02
CA TRP A 391 -21.68 11.80 -10.13
C TRP A 391 -20.68 10.76 -9.66
N LEU A 392 -20.18 10.91 -8.44
CA LEU A 392 -19.04 10.17 -7.93
C LEU A 392 -19.42 8.96 -7.08
N ARG A 393 -20.64 8.92 -6.55
CA ARG A 393 -21.07 7.85 -5.66
C ARG A 393 -21.01 6.47 -6.33
N ALA A 394 -20.28 5.52 -5.73
CA ALA A 394 -20.08 4.16 -6.26
C ALA A 394 -21.29 3.22 -6.02
N GLY A 395 -22.51 3.68 -6.33
CA GLY A 395 -23.75 2.91 -6.14
C GLY A 395 -24.45 3.14 -4.79
N PRO A 396 -25.57 2.43 -4.52
CA PRO A 396 -26.30 2.56 -3.27
C PRO A 396 -25.44 2.07 -2.09
N ASN A 397 -25.50 2.78 -0.96
CA ASN A 397 -24.70 2.43 0.22
C ASN A 397 -25.11 1.03 0.71
N ALA A 398 -24.12 0.16 0.90
CA ALA A 398 -24.34 -1.25 1.27
C ALA A 398 -24.98 -1.41 2.67
N VAL A 399 -24.82 -0.40 3.54
CA VAL A 399 -25.35 -0.41 4.90
C VAL A 399 -26.41 0.68 5.03
N LYS A 400 -27.67 0.28 5.21
CA LYS A 400 -28.77 1.18 5.58
C LYS A 400 -28.97 1.07 7.08
N CYS A 401 -28.34 1.96 7.83
CA CYS A 401 -28.53 2.09 9.27
C CYS A 401 -29.24 3.41 9.55
N GLU A 402 -30.32 3.39 10.31
CA GLU A 402 -30.99 4.61 10.77
C GLU A 402 -30.14 5.25 11.88
N VAL A 403 -29.74 6.51 11.70
CA VAL A 403 -28.86 7.24 12.61
C VAL A 403 -29.64 8.39 13.24
N GLU A 404 -29.49 8.54 14.56
CA GLU A 404 -30.12 9.63 15.31
C GLU A 404 -29.66 11.01 14.80
N ARG A 405 -30.59 11.93 14.54
CA ARG A 405 -30.31 13.22 13.88
C ARG A 405 -29.27 14.07 14.60
N CYS A 406 -29.26 14.05 15.94
CA CYS A 406 -28.34 14.83 16.77
C CYS A 406 -26.86 14.51 16.47
N LEU A 407 -26.55 13.28 16.04
CA LEU A 407 -25.19 12.86 15.66
C LEU A 407 -24.68 13.50 14.37
N MET A 408 -25.60 14.04 13.55
CA MET A 408 -25.29 14.55 12.21
C MET A 408 -25.47 16.06 12.09
N GLU A 409 -25.78 16.78 13.17
CA GLU A 409 -26.08 18.22 13.13
C GLU A 409 -24.90 19.05 12.60
N GLY A 410 -23.69 18.81 13.11
CA GLY A 410 -22.47 19.49 12.65
C GLY A 410 -22.17 19.21 11.18
N ALA A 411 -22.21 17.94 10.78
CA ALA A 411 -22.01 17.53 9.38
C ALA A 411 -23.09 18.13 8.45
N ALA A 412 -24.35 18.20 8.89
CA ALA A 412 -25.43 18.82 8.13
C ALA A 412 -25.20 20.33 7.96
N ALA A 413 -24.78 21.03 9.02
CA ALA A 413 -24.47 22.46 8.95
C ALA A 413 -23.27 22.75 8.03
N ALA A 414 -22.19 21.98 8.17
CA ALA A 414 -21.01 22.05 7.31
C ALA A 414 -21.37 21.86 5.83
N ARG A 415 -22.23 20.88 5.53
CA ARG A 415 -22.67 20.58 4.15
C ARG A 415 -23.60 21.64 3.58
N ARG A 416 -24.48 22.25 4.38
CA ARG A 416 -25.29 23.40 3.94
C ARG A 416 -24.40 24.57 3.54
N LEU A 417 -23.40 24.91 4.37
CA LEU A 417 -22.42 25.94 4.03
C LEU A 417 -21.68 25.62 2.72
N VAL A 418 -21.28 24.36 2.53
CA VAL A 418 -20.61 23.94 1.28
C VAL A 418 -21.56 24.03 0.09
N ALA A 419 -22.83 23.63 0.24
CA ALA A 419 -23.84 23.77 -0.80
C ALA A 419 -24.01 25.24 -1.21
N GLU A 420 -24.12 26.16 -0.25
CA GLU A 420 -24.18 27.61 -0.51
C GLU A 420 -22.92 28.14 -1.21
N LEU A 421 -21.74 27.67 -0.82
CA LEU A 421 -20.48 28.08 -1.44
C LEU A 421 -20.34 27.63 -2.90
N ILE A 422 -20.96 26.51 -3.27
CA ILE A 422 -20.87 25.94 -4.63
C ILE A 422 -22.10 26.19 -5.50
N ASP A 423 -23.15 26.79 -4.94
CA ASP A 423 -24.36 27.24 -5.64
C ASP A 423 -24.14 28.62 -6.30
N ASP A 424 -22.99 28.80 -6.94
CA ASP A 424 -22.66 29.98 -7.73
C ASP A 424 -22.57 29.57 -9.20
N ALA A 425 -23.45 30.15 -10.03
CA ALA A 425 -23.50 29.90 -11.46
C ALA A 425 -22.20 30.28 -12.19
N ARG A 426 -21.32 31.08 -11.56
CA ARG A 426 -20.01 31.43 -12.10
C ARG A 426 -19.00 30.30 -12.00
N ILE A 427 -19.22 29.31 -11.13
CA ILE A 427 -18.31 28.17 -10.96
C ILE A 427 -18.40 27.27 -12.20
N SER A 428 -17.38 27.35 -13.03
CA SER A 428 -17.36 26.76 -14.37
C SER A 428 -16.72 25.36 -14.40
N SER A 429 -15.95 25.02 -13.37
CA SER A 429 -15.18 23.78 -13.32
C SER A 429 -15.16 23.14 -11.93
N PHE A 430 -14.87 21.83 -11.91
CA PHE A 430 -14.70 21.07 -10.68
C PHE A 430 -13.46 21.52 -9.89
N SER A 431 -12.38 21.90 -10.58
CA SER A 431 -11.16 22.42 -9.94
C SER A 431 -11.44 23.74 -9.20
N GLU A 432 -12.17 24.66 -9.83
CA GLU A 432 -12.58 25.92 -9.20
C GLU A 432 -13.47 25.67 -7.96
N MET A 433 -14.44 24.76 -8.06
CA MET A 433 -15.25 24.32 -6.93
C MET A 433 -14.38 23.79 -5.78
N ALA A 434 -13.42 22.92 -6.09
CA ALA A 434 -12.53 22.35 -5.09
C ALA A 434 -11.67 23.41 -4.40
N GLN A 435 -11.17 24.40 -5.15
CA GLN A 435 -10.41 25.52 -4.62
C GLN A 435 -11.24 26.38 -3.66
N ILE A 436 -12.51 26.66 -3.99
CA ILE A 436 -13.41 27.42 -3.12
C ILE A 436 -13.64 26.68 -1.80
N ILE A 437 -13.93 25.38 -1.85
CA ILE A 437 -14.14 24.55 -0.66
C ILE A 437 -12.87 24.53 0.20
N VAL A 438 -11.70 24.29 -0.41
CA VAL A 438 -10.40 24.27 0.29
C VAL A 438 -10.08 25.64 0.91
N ALA A 439 -10.37 26.75 0.23
CA ALA A 439 -10.17 28.10 0.75
C ALA A 439 -11.04 28.40 1.97
N LYS A 440 -12.16 27.68 2.14
CA LYS A 440 -13.07 27.78 3.30
C LYS A 440 -12.95 26.62 4.28
N ALA A 441 -11.94 25.75 4.13
CA ALA A 441 -11.77 24.54 4.93
C ALA A 441 -11.82 24.81 6.45
N ASN A 442 -11.17 25.88 6.93
CA ASN A 442 -11.17 26.21 8.36
C ASN A 442 -12.57 26.58 8.89
N SER A 443 -13.34 27.36 8.13
CA SER A 443 -14.70 27.73 8.51
C SER A 443 -15.62 26.51 8.55
N ILE A 444 -15.44 25.58 7.61
CA ILE A 444 -16.19 24.32 7.55
C ILE A 444 -15.78 23.40 8.72
N ALA A 445 -14.48 23.32 9.03
CA ALA A 445 -13.95 22.51 10.12
C ALA A 445 -14.44 22.98 11.51
N CYS A 446 -14.77 24.27 11.67
CA CYS A 446 -15.41 24.77 12.89
C CYS A 446 -16.83 24.22 13.09
N LEU A 447 -17.53 23.85 12.01
CA LEU A 447 -18.88 23.25 12.06
C LEU A 447 -18.81 21.72 12.18
N ASP A 448 -17.86 21.11 11.45
CA ASP A 448 -17.60 19.68 11.48
C ASP A 448 -16.09 19.41 11.36
N PRO A 449 -15.40 19.09 12.47
CA PRO A 449 -13.97 18.76 12.45
C PRO A 449 -13.62 17.57 11.53
N THR A 450 -14.59 16.69 11.25
CA THR A 450 -14.41 15.50 10.42
C THR A 450 -14.58 15.79 8.93
N PHE A 451 -14.89 17.04 8.55
CA PHE A 451 -15.02 17.46 7.14
C PHE A 451 -13.73 17.30 6.31
N ARG A 452 -12.59 17.06 6.98
CA ARG A 452 -11.35 16.63 6.35
C ARG A 452 -11.48 15.35 5.51
N LEU A 453 -12.45 14.48 5.80
CA LEU A 453 -12.77 13.31 4.97
C LEU A 453 -13.25 13.75 3.59
N GLU A 454 -14.20 14.67 3.52
CA GLU A 454 -14.72 15.26 2.30
C GLU A 454 -13.63 16.01 1.53
N LEU A 455 -12.75 16.75 2.22
CA LEU A 455 -11.61 17.42 1.57
C LEU A 455 -10.64 16.42 0.93
N ALA A 456 -10.34 15.30 1.61
CA ALA A 456 -9.48 14.26 1.09
C ALA A 456 -10.14 13.45 -0.05
N PHE A 457 -11.46 13.28 0.01
CA PHE A 457 -12.24 12.74 -1.11
C PHE A 457 -12.20 13.70 -2.32
N LEU A 458 -12.36 14.99 -2.07
CA LEU A 458 -12.35 16.03 -3.10
C LEU A 458 -11.00 16.13 -3.82
N SER A 459 -9.88 15.90 -3.13
CA SER A 459 -8.55 15.85 -3.78
C SER A 459 -8.38 14.66 -4.73
N GLN A 460 -9.21 13.61 -4.60
CA GLN A 460 -9.23 12.44 -5.50
C GLN A 460 -10.33 12.53 -6.56
N ALA A 461 -11.28 13.43 -6.37
CA ALA A 461 -12.52 13.47 -7.12
C ALA A 461 -12.32 13.75 -8.63
N GLU A 462 -11.31 14.50 -9.05
CA GLU A 462 -11.05 14.72 -10.48
C GLU A 462 -10.74 13.41 -11.24
N SER A 463 -9.94 12.53 -10.63
CA SER A 463 -9.67 11.19 -11.17
C SER A 463 -10.93 10.34 -11.20
N LEU A 464 -11.75 10.42 -10.14
CA LEU A 464 -13.03 9.71 -10.06
C LEU A 464 -14.06 10.21 -11.08
N VAL A 465 -14.14 11.53 -11.33
CA VAL A 465 -14.99 12.11 -12.40
C VAL A 465 -14.55 11.57 -13.75
N GLY A 466 -13.24 11.55 -14.03
CA GLY A 466 -12.73 10.96 -15.26
C GLY A 466 -13.11 9.48 -15.41
N ALA A 467 -13.04 8.70 -14.34
CA ALA A 467 -13.45 7.29 -14.34
C ALA A 467 -14.98 7.12 -14.52
N ALA A 468 -15.78 7.98 -13.89
CA ALA A 468 -17.24 7.99 -14.02
C ALA A 468 -17.66 8.35 -15.45
N ILE A 469 -17.03 9.37 -16.07
CA ILE A 469 -17.25 9.72 -17.47
C ILE A 469 -16.90 8.53 -18.36
N ARG A 470 -15.73 7.91 -18.21
CA ARG A 470 -15.34 6.72 -18.99
C ARG A 470 -16.36 5.58 -18.87
N THR A 471 -16.87 5.32 -17.67
CA THR A 471 -17.88 4.29 -17.41
C THR A 471 -19.21 4.64 -18.07
N ALA A 472 -19.67 5.89 -17.92
CA ALA A 472 -20.89 6.38 -18.56
C ALA A 472 -20.79 6.35 -20.09
N THR A 473 -19.63 6.71 -20.65
CA THR A 473 -19.34 6.64 -22.08
C THR A 473 -19.50 5.21 -22.59
N LEU A 474 -18.92 4.21 -21.91
CA LEU A 474 -19.08 2.80 -22.28
C LEU A 474 -20.54 2.35 -22.20
N ALA A 475 -21.29 2.81 -21.20
CA ALA A 475 -22.72 2.51 -21.08
C ALA A 475 -23.60 3.18 -22.16
N CYS A 476 -23.09 4.20 -22.85
CA CYS A 476 -23.74 4.76 -24.03
C CYS A 476 -23.50 3.92 -25.30
N LEU A 477 -22.45 3.09 -25.31
CA LEU A 477 -22.11 2.24 -26.44
C LEU A 477 -22.87 0.90 -26.38
N PRO A 478 -23.04 0.21 -27.50
CA PRO A 478 -23.75 -1.06 -27.51
C PRO A 478 -22.98 -2.17 -26.81
N ASP A 479 -23.74 -3.09 -26.22
CA ASP A 479 -23.24 -4.26 -25.51
C ASP A 479 -24.08 -5.46 -25.95
N LEU A 480 -23.44 -6.45 -26.59
CA LEU A 480 -24.08 -7.69 -27.05
C LEU A 480 -24.56 -8.57 -25.88
N SER A 481 -24.01 -8.38 -24.68
CA SER A 481 -24.41 -9.13 -23.49
C SER A 481 -25.68 -8.55 -22.83
N ALA A 482 -25.99 -7.27 -23.09
CA ALA A 482 -27.19 -6.64 -22.59
C ALA A 482 -28.40 -7.03 -23.47
N LYS A 483 -29.55 -7.31 -22.85
CA LYS A 483 -30.83 -7.73 -23.50
C LYS A 483 -31.48 -6.67 -24.44
N GLY A 484 -30.72 -5.72 -24.93
CA GLY A 484 -31.14 -4.75 -25.94
C GLY A 484 -29.91 -4.11 -26.58
N ALA A 485 -29.60 -4.52 -27.80
CA ALA A 485 -28.56 -3.86 -28.58
C ALA A 485 -28.93 -2.38 -28.73
N ILE A 486 -28.09 -1.48 -28.20
CA ILE A 486 -28.23 -0.04 -28.40
C ILE A 486 -27.93 0.22 -29.89
N ALA A 487 -28.83 0.86 -30.61
CA ALA A 487 -28.57 1.27 -32.00
C ALA A 487 -27.51 2.38 -32.03
N MET A 488 -26.72 2.47 -33.10
CA MET A 488 -25.67 3.50 -33.24
C MET A 488 -26.18 4.93 -33.08
N ASP A 489 -27.33 5.23 -33.66
CA ASP A 489 -27.93 6.57 -33.56
C ASP A 489 -28.33 6.88 -32.11
N LEU A 490 -28.78 5.87 -31.37
CA LEU A 490 -29.08 6.01 -29.95
C LEU A 490 -27.80 6.20 -29.13
N ALA A 491 -26.70 5.52 -29.49
CA ALA A 491 -25.39 5.74 -28.86
C ALA A 491 -24.91 7.18 -29.10
N ALA A 492 -25.01 7.69 -30.33
CA ALA A 492 -24.66 9.07 -30.66
C ALA A 492 -25.50 10.09 -29.88
N ILE A 493 -26.82 9.88 -29.80
CA ILE A 493 -27.74 10.72 -29.00
C ILE A 493 -27.34 10.70 -27.52
N LYS A 494 -27.15 9.50 -26.94
CA LYS A 494 -26.77 9.34 -25.53
C LYS A 494 -25.41 9.97 -25.22
N LEU A 495 -24.42 9.84 -26.11
CA LEU A 495 -23.12 10.49 -25.95
C LEU A 495 -23.23 12.01 -26.03
N ALA A 496 -24.10 12.54 -26.90
CA ALA A 496 -24.35 13.98 -26.98
C ALA A 496 -25.09 14.51 -25.73
N GLU A 497 -26.02 13.74 -25.17
CA GLU A 497 -26.66 14.03 -23.88
C GLU A 497 -25.65 13.99 -22.73
N LEU A 498 -24.77 12.98 -22.70
CA LEU A 498 -23.69 12.86 -21.72
C LEU A 498 -22.75 14.07 -21.80
N ALA A 499 -22.38 14.53 -23.00
CA ALA A 499 -21.54 15.72 -23.17
C ALA A 499 -22.19 17.01 -22.64
N LYS A 500 -23.53 17.08 -22.63
CA LYS A 500 -24.30 18.20 -22.05
C LYS A 500 -24.51 18.05 -20.54
N SER A 501 -24.14 16.93 -19.93
CA SER A 501 -24.27 16.73 -18.49
C SER A 501 -23.36 17.67 -17.70
N GLU A 502 -23.79 18.07 -16.50
CA GLU A 502 -22.97 18.91 -15.60
C GLU A 502 -21.65 18.22 -15.22
N MET A 503 -21.65 16.89 -15.07
CA MET A 503 -20.45 16.09 -14.82
C MET A 503 -19.37 16.34 -15.89
N VAL A 504 -19.74 16.27 -17.18
CA VAL A 504 -18.79 16.50 -18.27
C VAL A 504 -18.43 17.97 -18.39
N LYS A 505 -19.41 18.89 -18.32
CA LYS A 505 -19.15 20.33 -18.41
C LYS A 505 -18.15 20.81 -17.36
N ARG A 506 -18.22 20.30 -16.14
CA ARG A 506 -17.32 20.69 -15.04
C ARG A 506 -16.04 19.87 -14.97
N SER A 507 -15.92 18.78 -15.74
CA SER A 507 -14.70 17.98 -15.80
C SER A 507 -13.52 18.69 -16.48
N ASN A 508 -12.33 18.13 -16.34
CA ASN A 508 -11.12 18.65 -16.97
C ASN A 508 -11.10 18.45 -18.49
N SER A 509 -10.22 19.18 -19.18
CA SER A 509 -10.06 19.11 -20.64
C SER A 509 -9.72 17.70 -21.13
N ALA A 510 -8.93 16.93 -20.37
CA ALA A 510 -8.57 15.57 -20.71
C ALA A 510 -9.80 14.64 -20.76
N SER A 511 -10.71 14.73 -19.79
CA SER A 511 -11.94 13.92 -19.75
C SER A 511 -12.91 14.32 -20.86
N LYS A 512 -13.03 15.62 -21.14
CA LYS A 512 -13.82 16.16 -22.26
C LYS A 512 -13.28 15.67 -23.61
N GLY A 513 -11.99 15.83 -23.86
CA GLY A 513 -11.33 15.37 -25.09
C GLY A 513 -11.42 13.85 -25.27
N GLY A 514 -11.39 13.09 -24.17
CA GLY A 514 -11.65 11.65 -24.18
C GLY A 514 -13.05 11.31 -24.68
N LEU A 515 -14.09 11.97 -24.17
CA LEU A 515 -15.47 11.78 -24.65
C LEU A 515 -15.65 12.24 -26.11
N GLU A 516 -15.11 13.39 -26.48
CA GLU A 516 -15.14 13.91 -27.86
C GLU A 516 -14.49 12.95 -28.85
N SER A 517 -13.38 12.31 -28.45
CA SER A 517 -12.72 11.28 -29.26
C SER A 517 -13.63 10.07 -29.49
N VAL A 518 -14.39 9.64 -28.47
CA VAL A 518 -15.37 8.55 -28.62
C VAL A 518 -16.54 8.97 -29.49
N GLN A 519 -17.05 10.20 -29.33
CA GLN A 519 -18.10 10.75 -30.20
C GLN A 519 -17.65 10.77 -31.67
N MET A 520 -16.40 11.17 -31.93
CA MET A 520 -15.81 11.16 -33.27
C MET A 520 -15.71 9.75 -33.84
N VAL A 521 -15.30 8.76 -33.03
CA VAL A 521 -15.29 7.34 -33.44
C VAL A 521 -16.70 6.90 -33.85
N VAL A 522 -17.71 7.15 -33.00
CA VAL A 522 -19.10 6.78 -33.30
C VAL A 522 -19.60 7.47 -34.57
N ALA A 523 -19.31 8.76 -34.75
CA ALA A 523 -19.67 9.50 -35.95
C ALA A 523 -18.97 8.99 -37.21
N ASN A 524 -17.68 8.66 -37.12
CA ASN A 524 -16.92 8.06 -38.22
C ASN A 524 -17.51 6.71 -38.61
N MET A 525 -17.86 5.87 -37.64
CA MET A 525 -18.49 4.58 -37.89
C MET A 525 -19.90 4.70 -38.49
N GLN A 526 -20.69 5.71 -38.10
CA GLN A 526 -21.97 6.01 -38.76
C GLN A 526 -21.77 6.37 -40.24
N ARG A 527 -20.63 6.99 -40.58
CA ARG A 527 -20.22 7.30 -41.97
C ARG A 527 -19.53 6.13 -42.67
N GLY A 528 -19.28 5.02 -41.98
CA GLY A 528 -18.55 3.87 -42.50
C GLY A 528 -17.03 4.03 -42.60
N ILE A 529 -16.48 5.01 -41.89
CA ILE A 529 -15.03 5.23 -41.76
C ILE A 529 -14.53 4.33 -40.63
N SER A 530 -13.51 3.52 -40.91
CA SER A 530 -12.87 2.68 -39.89
C SER A 530 -12.28 3.55 -38.79
N PRO A 531 -12.45 3.21 -37.51
CA PRO A 531 -11.63 3.81 -36.48
C PRO A 531 -10.16 3.41 -36.70
N GLU A 532 -9.27 4.39 -36.78
CA GLU A 532 -7.83 4.15 -36.81
C GLU A 532 -7.30 4.06 -35.38
N LEU A 533 -6.66 2.93 -35.06
CA LEU A 533 -5.85 2.79 -33.85
C LEU A 533 -4.51 3.48 -34.10
N GLN A 534 -4.33 4.68 -33.56
CA GLN A 534 -2.99 5.26 -33.43
C GLN A 534 -2.22 4.53 -32.33
N ALA A 535 -0.91 4.37 -32.51
CA ALA A 535 -0.04 3.79 -31.48
C ALA A 535 -0.08 4.68 -30.22
N GLY A 536 -0.40 4.10 -29.05
CA GLY A 536 -0.42 4.80 -27.76
C GLY A 536 -1.80 5.13 -27.17
N HIS A 537 -2.88 4.55 -27.70
CA HIS A 537 -4.21 4.70 -27.10
C HIS A 537 -4.29 4.09 -25.68
N SER A 538 -5.05 4.75 -24.80
CA SER A 538 -5.33 4.25 -23.44
C SER A 538 -6.16 2.97 -23.45
N ASP A 539 -6.03 2.12 -22.42
CA ASP A 539 -6.86 0.92 -22.22
C ASP A 539 -8.37 1.19 -22.34
N HIS A 540 -8.82 2.39 -21.95
CA HIS A 540 -10.21 2.78 -22.11
C HIS A 540 -10.64 2.86 -23.58
N PHE A 541 -9.77 3.39 -24.44
CA PHE A 541 -10.06 3.50 -25.86
C PHE A 541 -10.05 2.14 -26.54
N VAL A 542 -9.20 1.21 -26.10
CA VAL A 542 -9.27 -0.20 -26.52
C VAL A 542 -10.64 -0.79 -26.19
N LYS A 543 -11.15 -0.59 -24.95
CA LYS A 543 -12.50 -1.03 -24.59
C LYS A 543 -13.59 -0.36 -25.43
N VAL A 544 -13.48 0.93 -25.72
CA VAL A 544 -14.40 1.62 -26.63
C VAL A 544 -14.38 0.96 -28.01
N LEU A 545 -13.19 0.68 -28.53
CA LEU A 545 -13.04 -0.02 -29.80
C LEU A 545 -13.52 -1.45 -29.74
N ASP A 546 -13.42 -2.17 -28.63
CA ASP A 546 -13.99 -3.50 -28.50
C ASP A 546 -15.53 -3.43 -28.56
N HIS A 547 -16.14 -2.53 -27.79
CA HIS A 547 -17.58 -2.23 -27.86
C HIS A 547 -18.00 -1.80 -29.27
N CYS A 548 -17.13 -1.09 -29.98
CA CYS A 548 -17.36 -0.65 -31.35
C CYS A 548 -17.03 -1.71 -32.41
N SER A 549 -16.10 -2.63 -32.17
CA SER A 549 -15.73 -3.71 -33.11
C SER A 549 -16.84 -4.74 -33.22
N MET A 550 -17.72 -4.77 -32.22
CA MET A 550 -19.00 -5.47 -32.25
C MET A 550 -19.99 -4.87 -33.26
N PHE A 551 -19.70 -3.68 -33.84
CA PHE A 551 -20.39 -3.19 -35.02
C PHE A 551 -19.93 -3.95 -36.24
N PHE A 552 -20.91 -4.31 -37.06
CA PHE A 552 -20.79 -5.12 -38.25
C PHE A 552 -19.54 -4.76 -39.08
N SER A 553 -18.57 -5.67 -39.16
CA SER A 553 -17.43 -5.60 -40.08
C SER A 553 -17.66 -6.62 -41.20
N HIS A 554 -17.56 -6.19 -42.45
CA HIS A 554 -17.74 -7.06 -43.61
C HIS A 554 -16.53 -6.99 -44.52
N GLN A 555 -15.98 -8.15 -44.89
CA GLN A 555 -15.00 -8.22 -45.96
C GLN A 555 -15.72 -8.50 -47.27
N THR A 556 -15.57 -7.60 -48.24
CA THR A 556 -16.32 -7.62 -49.50
C THR A 556 -15.69 -8.46 -50.62
N SER A 557 -14.61 -9.21 -50.36
CA SER A 557 -13.86 -9.90 -51.42
C SER A 557 -13.65 -11.39 -51.19
N LYS A 558 -13.81 -12.17 -52.27
CA LYS A 558 -13.37 -13.56 -52.41
C LYS A 558 -11.88 -13.70 -52.81
N ASP A 559 -11.21 -12.59 -53.14
CA ASP A 559 -9.88 -12.54 -53.75
C ASP A 559 -8.81 -11.79 -52.91
N GLY A 560 -9.06 -11.56 -51.62
CA GLY A 560 -8.01 -11.23 -50.64
C GLY A 560 -7.50 -9.78 -50.53
N GLU A 561 -7.87 -8.87 -51.44
CA GLU A 561 -7.36 -7.48 -51.41
C GLU A 561 -8.34 -6.37 -50.98
N ALA A 562 -9.62 -6.67 -50.73
CA ALA A 562 -10.56 -5.60 -50.35
C ALA A 562 -10.41 -5.18 -48.88
N ALA A 563 -10.34 -3.87 -48.66
CA ALA A 563 -10.35 -3.29 -47.33
C ALA A 563 -11.65 -3.68 -46.57
N PRO A 564 -11.57 -4.03 -45.27
CA PRO A 564 -12.75 -4.32 -44.48
C PRO A 564 -13.67 -3.10 -44.44
N LEU A 565 -14.96 -3.31 -44.70
CA LEU A 565 -16.01 -2.30 -44.46
C LEU A 565 -16.44 -2.35 -43.00
N PHE A 566 -16.83 -1.20 -42.46
CA PHE A 566 -17.35 -1.08 -41.10
C PHE A 566 -18.68 -0.31 -41.08
N GLY A 567 -19.52 -0.57 -40.08
CA GLY A 567 -20.74 0.20 -39.84
C GLY A 567 -21.77 0.06 -40.96
N LYS A 568 -22.43 1.17 -41.32
CA LYS A 568 -23.54 1.14 -42.30
C LYS A 568 -23.14 0.54 -43.66
N PRO A 569 -22.01 0.90 -44.29
CA PRO A 569 -21.57 0.26 -45.53
C PRO A 569 -21.36 -1.24 -45.41
N ALA A 570 -20.84 -1.72 -44.29
CA ALA A 570 -20.65 -3.15 -44.06
C ALA A 570 -21.98 -3.89 -43.95
N VAL A 571 -22.94 -3.31 -43.23
CA VAL A 571 -24.31 -3.83 -43.11
C VAL A 571 -24.98 -3.89 -44.48
N ILE A 572 -24.86 -2.83 -45.29
CA ILE A 572 -25.39 -2.80 -46.66
C ILE A 572 -24.72 -3.85 -47.53
N ALA A 573 -23.38 -3.98 -47.48
CA ALA A 573 -22.65 -4.92 -48.30
C ALA A 573 -22.93 -6.39 -47.92
N TYR A 574 -23.10 -6.69 -46.64
CA TYR A 574 -23.51 -8.01 -46.21
C TYR A 574 -24.98 -8.29 -46.51
N PHE A 575 -25.85 -7.31 -46.36
CA PHE A 575 -27.22 -7.42 -46.84
C PHE A 575 -27.25 -7.76 -48.34
N GLN A 576 -26.46 -7.06 -49.16
CA GLN A 576 -26.32 -7.37 -50.57
C GLN A 576 -25.80 -8.80 -50.78
N THR A 577 -24.82 -9.24 -49.99
CA THR A 577 -24.30 -10.62 -50.02
C THR A 577 -25.40 -11.65 -49.72
N LEU A 578 -26.27 -11.39 -48.74
CA LEU A 578 -27.41 -12.27 -48.43
C LEU A 578 -28.46 -12.26 -49.54
N THR A 579 -28.74 -11.10 -50.12
CA THR A 579 -29.67 -10.94 -51.25
C THR A 579 -29.16 -11.66 -52.50
N ASP A 580 -27.87 -11.56 -52.80
CA ASP A 580 -27.23 -12.25 -53.92
C ASP A 580 -27.22 -13.76 -53.69
N LYS A 581 -26.87 -14.21 -52.48
CA LYS A 581 -26.92 -15.63 -52.07
C LYS A 581 -28.34 -16.20 -52.23
N HIS A 582 -29.34 -15.44 -51.78
CA HIS A 582 -30.74 -15.83 -51.93
C HIS A 582 -31.19 -15.89 -53.39
N SER A 583 -30.85 -14.87 -54.19
CA SER A 583 -31.21 -14.79 -55.61
C SER A 583 -30.56 -15.89 -56.44
N ALA A 584 -29.35 -16.33 -56.05
CA ALA A 584 -28.67 -17.50 -56.62
C ALA A 584 -29.28 -18.84 -56.18
N GLY A 585 -30.35 -18.85 -55.37
CA GLY A 585 -30.99 -20.04 -54.86
C GLY A 585 -30.24 -20.75 -53.71
N ALA A 586 -29.17 -20.14 -53.19
CA ALA A 586 -28.44 -20.69 -52.06
C ALA A 586 -29.18 -20.43 -50.73
N GLU A 587 -29.07 -21.36 -49.79
CA GLU A 587 -29.76 -21.27 -48.50
C GLU A 587 -29.14 -20.20 -47.61
N VAL A 588 -29.96 -19.22 -47.21
CA VAL A 588 -29.61 -18.22 -46.20
C VAL A 588 -30.11 -18.71 -44.85
N SER A 589 -29.22 -18.86 -43.88
CA SER A 589 -29.59 -19.32 -42.55
C SER A 589 -30.27 -18.21 -41.74
N VAL A 590 -31.18 -18.59 -40.84
CA VAL A 590 -31.81 -17.64 -39.90
C VAL A 590 -30.75 -16.91 -39.06
N LYS A 591 -29.65 -17.60 -38.71
CA LYS A 591 -28.54 -17.00 -37.98
C LYS A 591 -27.84 -15.89 -38.77
N GLU A 592 -27.64 -16.08 -40.08
CA GLU A 592 -27.06 -15.08 -40.97
C GLU A 592 -27.92 -13.81 -41.04
N ILE A 593 -29.25 -13.95 -41.01
CA ILE A 593 -30.20 -12.83 -41.04
C ILE A 593 -30.32 -12.16 -39.67
N GLU A 594 -30.33 -12.93 -38.58
CA GLU A 594 -30.37 -12.40 -37.21
C GLU A 594 -29.13 -11.53 -36.90
N MET A 595 -27.98 -11.77 -37.55
CA MET A 595 -26.82 -10.89 -37.44
C MET A 595 -27.08 -9.46 -37.97
N LEU A 596 -28.03 -9.28 -38.89
CA LEU A 596 -28.45 -7.96 -39.39
C LEU A 596 -29.49 -7.27 -38.50
N ARG A 597 -30.15 -8.02 -37.61
CA ARG A 597 -31.29 -7.52 -36.83
C ARG A 597 -30.97 -6.29 -35.97
N PRO A 598 -29.81 -6.21 -35.27
CA PRO A 598 -29.43 -4.99 -34.54
C PRO A 598 -29.25 -3.76 -35.44
N PHE A 599 -29.08 -3.97 -36.75
CA PHE A 599 -28.71 -2.96 -37.73
C PHE A 599 -29.84 -2.60 -38.70
N TRP A 600 -31.06 -3.12 -38.53
CA TRP A 600 -32.18 -2.84 -39.45
C TRP A 600 -32.44 -1.36 -39.67
N ARG A 601 -32.24 -0.51 -38.66
CA ARG A 601 -32.42 0.94 -38.79
C ARG A 601 -31.42 1.62 -39.72
N LEU A 602 -30.28 0.97 -40.00
CA LEU A 602 -29.27 1.47 -40.94
C LEU A 602 -29.64 1.18 -42.39
N LEU A 603 -30.60 0.30 -42.63
CA LEU A 603 -31.07 -0.13 -43.94
C LEU A 603 -32.27 0.70 -44.38
N ALA A 604 -32.48 0.83 -45.70
CA ALA A 604 -33.68 1.50 -46.20
C ALA A 604 -34.93 0.64 -45.87
N GLN A 605 -36.11 1.27 -45.77
CA GLN A 605 -37.34 0.54 -45.47
C GLN A 605 -37.61 -0.61 -46.47
N GLY A 606 -37.24 -0.41 -47.74
CA GLY A 606 -37.31 -1.45 -48.77
C GLY A 606 -36.39 -2.65 -48.49
N ASP A 607 -35.15 -2.40 -48.07
CA ASP A 607 -34.19 -3.44 -47.70
C ASP A 607 -34.69 -4.25 -46.50
N ILE A 608 -35.29 -3.60 -45.49
CA ILE A 608 -35.86 -4.27 -44.32
C ILE A 608 -36.98 -5.22 -44.74
N GLN A 609 -37.90 -4.75 -45.60
CA GLN A 609 -38.98 -5.57 -46.13
C GLN A 609 -38.42 -6.77 -46.92
N GLN A 610 -37.36 -6.55 -47.69
CA GLN A 610 -36.67 -7.61 -48.42
C GLN A 610 -36.06 -8.63 -47.45
N ILE A 611 -35.34 -8.20 -46.40
CA ILE A 611 -34.81 -9.12 -45.37
C ILE A 611 -35.92 -9.93 -44.72
N GLN A 612 -37.05 -9.31 -44.38
CA GLN A 612 -38.19 -10.00 -43.79
C GLN A 612 -38.76 -11.07 -44.73
N ALA A 613 -38.78 -10.79 -46.04
CA ALA A 613 -39.15 -11.78 -47.05
C ALA A 613 -38.15 -12.95 -47.10
N ILE A 614 -36.84 -12.67 -47.13
CA ILE A 614 -35.78 -13.69 -47.11
C ILE A 614 -35.90 -14.56 -45.85
N LEU A 615 -36.12 -13.94 -44.68
CA LEU A 615 -36.28 -14.62 -43.40
C LEU A 615 -37.50 -15.55 -43.41
N THR A 616 -38.64 -15.03 -43.86
CA THR A 616 -39.90 -15.81 -43.94
C THR A 616 -39.73 -17.03 -44.85
N GLN A 617 -39.05 -16.87 -45.99
CA GLN A 617 -38.77 -17.95 -46.91
C GLN A 617 -37.76 -18.97 -46.33
N SER A 618 -36.74 -18.50 -45.62
CA SER A 618 -35.73 -19.35 -44.97
C SER A 618 -36.35 -20.20 -43.86
N ILE A 619 -37.22 -19.61 -43.04
CA ILE A 619 -37.99 -20.34 -42.01
C ILE A 619 -38.90 -21.37 -42.66
N LYS A 620 -39.62 -21.02 -43.73
CA LYS A 620 -40.50 -21.94 -44.45
C LYS A 620 -39.72 -23.14 -45.01
N THR A 621 -38.59 -22.88 -45.65
CA THR A 621 -37.71 -23.91 -46.23
C THR A 621 -37.16 -24.85 -45.15
N ALA A 622 -36.73 -24.31 -44.00
CA ALA A 622 -36.28 -25.10 -42.86
C ALA A 622 -37.40 -25.99 -42.28
N THR A 623 -38.62 -25.46 -42.16
CA THR A 623 -39.77 -26.26 -41.69
C THR A 623 -40.17 -27.35 -42.67
N ASP A 624 -40.09 -27.10 -43.97
CA ASP A 624 -40.46 -28.06 -45.01
C ASP A 624 -39.42 -29.19 -45.12
N LYS A 625 -38.11 -28.89 -44.98
CA LYS A 625 -37.03 -29.90 -44.88
C LYS A 625 -37.13 -30.75 -43.60
N GLY A 626 -37.58 -30.16 -42.49
CA GLY A 626 -37.85 -30.88 -41.25
C GLY A 626 -39.02 -31.87 -41.36
N ARG A 627 -40.02 -31.56 -42.20
CA ARG A 627 -41.17 -32.45 -42.46
C ARG A 627 -40.86 -33.57 -43.44
N SER A 628 -39.99 -33.34 -44.43
CA SER A 628 -39.60 -34.39 -45.40
C SER A 628 -38.59 -35.41 -44.85
N SER A 629 -37.80 -35.04 -43.83
CA SER A 629 -36.85 -35.94 -43.15
C SER A 629 -37.46 -36.79 -42.02
N GLY A 630 -38.67 -36.46 -41.55
CA GLY A 630 -39.39 -37.21 -40.50
C GLY A 630 -40.07 -38.50 -40.95
N ALA A 631 -39.97 -38.88 -42.23
CA ALA A 631 -40.66 -40.07 -42.77
C ALA A 631 -39.85 -41.38 -42.66
N CYS A 632 -38.58 -41.38 -42.23
CA CYS A 632 -37.79 -42.60 -42.04
C CYS A 632 -36.68 -42.41 -41.01
N SER A 633 -36.94 -42.67 -39.73
CA SER A 633 -36.01 -43.34 -38.78
C SER A 633 -36.56 -43.29 -37.34
N ASN A 634 -37.06 -44.43 -36.87
CA ASN A 634 -37.13 -44.75 -35.46
C ASN A 634 -35.74 -45.24 -35.02
N SER A 635 -34.94 -44.40 -34.34
CA SER A 635 -33.95 -44.87 -33.35
C SER A 635 -33.30 -43.69 -32.61
N SER A 636 -33.34 -43.78 -31.27
CA SER A 636 -32.45 -43.12 -30.30
C SER A 636 -32.58 -41.59 -30.12
N SER A 637 -33.56 -41.20 -29.33
CA SER A 637 -33.64 -39.87 -28.71
C SER A 637 -32.57 -39.71 -27.62
N SER A 638 -31.54 -38.90 -27.89
CA SER A 638 -30.77 -38.19 -26.85
C SER A 638 -31.32 -36.77 -26.76
N GLN A 639 -32.24 -36.54 -25.83
CA GLN A 639 -32.77 -35.21 -25.52
C GLN A 639 -31.73 -34.41 -24.72
N LEU A 640 -31.22 -33.33 -25.32
CA LEU A 640 -30.60 -32.23 -24.59
C LEU A 640 -31.70 -31.43 -23.88
N VAL A 641 -31.92 -31.77 -22.61
CA VAL A 641 -32.79 -31.04 -21.69
C VAL A 641 -32.06 -29.78 -21.24
N LEU A 642 -32.52 -28.61 -21.69
CA LEU A 642 -32.26 -27.35 -20.99
C LEU A 642 -33.09 -27.35 -19.70
N LYS A 643 -32.39 -27.51 -18.56
CA LYS A 643 -32.97 -27.35 -17.23
C LYS A 643 -33.45 -25.90 -17.06
N ASN A 644 -34.76 -25.74 -16.86
CA ASN A 644 -35.31 -24.63 -16.10
C ASN A 644 -35.96 -25.23 -14.85
N ASP A 645 -35.34 -24.97 -13.70
CA ASP A 645 -35.93 -25.25 -12.39
C ASP A 645 -37.11 -24.31 -12.14
N GLY A 646 -38.21 -24.86 -11.59
CA GLY A 646 -39.30 -24.07 -11.01
C GLY A 646 -40.71 -24.60 -11.23
N LEU A 647 -41.12 -25.54 -10.38
CA LEU A 647 -42.47 -25.98 -9.99
C LEU A 647 -43.70 -25.31 -10.65
N VAL A 648 -44.62 -26.12 -11.19
CA VAL A 648 -45.96 -26.42 -10.60
C VAL A 648 -46.62 -27.59 -11.36
N LYS A 649 -47.11 -28.58 -10.62
CA LYS A 649 -47.91 -29.72 -11.10
C LYS A 649 -49.28 -29.26 -11.61
N LYS A 650 -49.67 -29.67 -12.82
CA LYS A 650 -51.08 -29.88 -13.18
C LYS A 650 -51.24 -31.04 -14.17
N LYS A 651 -52.08 -32.02 -13.79
CA LYS A 651 -52.59 -33.11 -14.63
C LYS A 651 -53.52 -32.53 -15.71
N GLY A 652 -53.37 -32.98 -16.95
CA GLY A 652 -54.28 -32.68 -18.05
C GLY A 652 -54.01 -33.57 -19.27
N SER A 653 -55.09 -34.13 -19.80
CA SER A 653 -55.20 -35.19 -20.81
C SER A 653 -54.44 -34.96 -22.13
N ALA A 654 -53.98 -36.07 -22.70
CA ALA A 654 -53.52 -36.19 -24.07
C ALA A 654 -54.70 -36.13 -25.06
N THR A 655 -54.70 -35.12 -25.92
CA THR A 655 -55.30 -35.11 -27.28
C THR A 655 -54.79 -33.87 -28.03
N GLY A 656 -54.26 -34.03 -29.25
CA GLY A 656 -54.14 -32.94 -30.23
C GLY A 656 -52.72 -32.57 -30.69
N GLY A 657 -52.09 -33.43 -31.50
CA GLY A 657 -50.75 -33.22 -32.08
C GLY A 657 -50.66 -32.32 -33.33
N ALA A 658 -51.59 -31.38 -33.52
CA ALA A 658 -51.58 -30.49 -34.71
C ALA A 658 -51.54 -28.98 -34.37
N ASP A 659 -51.90 -28.56 -33.16
CA ASP A 659 -52.00 -27.13 -32.80
C ASP A 659 -50.72 -26.52 -32.20
N ALA A 660 -49.79 -27.33 -31.70
CA ALA A 660 -48.56 -26.82 -31.07
C ALA A 660 -47.59 -26.15 -32.08
N ASP A 661 -47.59 -26.60 -33.34
CA ASP A 661 -46.78 -26.02 -34.42
C ASP A 661 -47.35 -24.68 -34.91
N SER A 662 -48.68 -24.55 -34.92
CA SER A 662 -49.37 -23.29 -35.25
C SER A 662 -49.14 -22.23 -34.16
N ALA A 663 -49.22 -22.63 -32.88
CA ALA A 663 -48.95 -21.75 -31.75
C ALA A 663 -47.49 -21.29 -31.66
N LYS A 664 -46.51 -22.14 -31.98
CA LYS A 664 -45.08 -21.75 -32.09
C LYS A 664 -44.84 -20.77 -33.24
N LYS A 665 -45.49 -20.98 -34.40
CA LYS A 665 -45.40 -20.09 -35.56
C LYS A 665 -46.02 -18.71 -35.26
N ALA A 666 -47.14 -18.68 -34.54
CA ALA A 666 -47.79 -17.46 -34.07
C ALA A 666 -47.01 -16.74 -32.96
N SER A 667 -46.35 -17.48 -32.05
CA SER A 667 -45.48 -16.89 -31.01
C SER A 667 -44.18 -16.30 -31.56
N LEU A 668 -43.60 -16.89 -32.61
CA LEU A 668 -42.45 -16.31 -33.31
C LEU A 668 -42.87 -15.02 -34.04
N LEU A 669 -43.97 -15.04 -34.81
CA LEU A 669 -44.47 -13.84 -35.49
C LEU A 669 -44.87 -12.70 -34.54
N LYS A 670 -45.43 -13.01 -33.35
CA LYS A 670 -45.74 -12.01 -32.31
C LYS A 670 -44.50 -11.43 -31.61
N LEU A 671 -43.32 -12.03 -31.78
CA LEU A 671 -42.04 -11.50 -31.32
C LEU A 671 -41.35 -10.61 -32.38
N PHE A 672 -41.93 -10.52 -33.58
CA PHE A 672 -41.43 -9.80 -34.75
C PHE A 672 -42.27 -8.56 -35.14
N GLN A 673 -43.51 -8.45 -34.64
CA GLN A 673 -44.24 -7.18 -34.55
C GLN A 673 -43.83 -6.45 -33.28
#